data_AF-A0A1R2AT05-F1
#
_entry.id   AF-A0A1R2AT05-F1
#
_cell.length_a   1.000
_cell.length_b   1.000
_cell.length_c   1.000
_cell.angle_alpha   90.00
_cell.angle_beta   90.00
_cell.angle_gamma   90.00
#
_symmetry.space_group_name_H-M   'P 1'
#
loop_
_entity.id
_entity.type
_entity.pdbx_description
1 polymer ?
#
loop_
_entity_poly.entity_id
_entity_poly.type
_entity_poly.pdbx_seq_one_letter_code
_entity_poly.pdbx_strand_id
1 'polypeptide(L)'
;MRKIFLISILLGCLTNGIDVISIPEFYIGPEPREKAAIAYNPIFNEILIFGGNNIAFYNDLWSFSLDSFRWKIIYPNSELPDSRSYAEGFMRVEKEEFCIFGGRSAKIFYHDLWCLNFRHQYWKKQNTRNDPPSLFVFTLAYFFYKDYDHIAVVGSDTVNSDYNLYLLNITSLKWERSFLLSLDIKTEFEEVNPGLVYFLVQEYTGKLYIPIITFYNQLQFFIVYNLETHTQNKVNYTATSIFFFNYPPMSACLIKNILYVLCEAGYASKIDLDKEKLVWYYYNVHFKMTKKSSSTLVGDYLYTFGGWLYDDYHYNLANSINYYNFFNETIFTKEVISTFNSPTARTHSAMCLIKGKFYVFGGKNKDYYLKDMWVYDPPNMVWTLTTTTSISPSARSNFASSCEGDAFLVWGGEDATGLNNDVFIYNSLTNAWNSLIPITVGIPSKRKGACAVLKLPYAYITGGIDSNGICNDLWRFNFGNSTYAKIATVPGSINAKCFFHDNIIEVIGGNDINEEPLGLKFEYSLVLGKVVNYNWSKRSGEILLKLHDGVLQIGGKGEDKKLLDSVMLNGSYIDTVNDFLYLPAYIYYNHSIYYFSGSIFTTRFTLFPNLPRPKFAVIHLPPNDKYGSDNYYCSEGFFAYKGVCEKCPAGTYASGVGNKECLKCDKGFYNSFQGASSVRQCYPCPEGTYNNYAGGTICKECPQGNNCPTGSRDPVNTIEKTATTYSIQPNLYQGVNLDSELALIQYLGALITGISLILVLAIPKLSDLIKKFDLYSTQHSYDEGDYIKIEKKKIGGVFSLIFVGASFVLTASVLVIFIWGNISESKSLIPLVILESEVKDFATNFEVEISLENYGDRCVKSDGKDACNDLIDVNSENIDRKQVLMKCYISPSRTCRVRYICSNCRVRSKATISLIFQEKLSYASGISVNVTSDSSIPESRSSVYSSISPQPGFIFIGPSPNNFYFTLTPSYFTSSVSKFPSQLIGYHVDSSVLPTTGSQNLIENLSVTAQISVTIILEQILVGLYTSRFAKQSTLLLISGIFGTVTGLMGIVGIIMGKFEGFFKDKSQEITRKDRVKEIANKRNEVIEMLFENHTIPVKFIKGKSETLSIVSAEGNTR
;
A
#
# COMPACT_ATOMS: atom_id res chain seq x y z
N MET A 1 44.48 -9.79 -36.72
CA MET A 1 43.29 -10.19 -35.93
C MET A 1 42.27 -9.07 -35.68
N ARG A 2 42.61 -7.88 -35.14
CA ARG A 2 41.61 -6.81 -34.86
C ARG A 2 40.70 -6.37 -36.04
N LYS A 3 41.09 -6.54 -37.30
CA LYS A 3 40.22 -6.27 -38.47
C LYS A 3 39.21 -7.39 -38.80
N ILE A 4 39.42 -8.62 -38.33
CA ILE A 4 38.52 -9.76 -38.62
C ILE A 4 37.28 -9.68 -37.72
N PHE A 5 37.43 -9.18 -36.49
CA PHE A 5 36.34 -9.01 -35.52
C PHE A 5 35.27 -7.97 -35.96
N LEU A 6 35.66 -6.95 -36.75
CA LEU A 6 34.70 -6.04 -37.39
C LEU A 6 33.98 -6.69 -38.59
N ILE A 7 34.66 -7.61 -39.28
CA ILE A 7 34.10 -8.29 -40.46
C ILE A 7 33.07 -9.35 -40.04
N SER A 8 33.24 -10.00 -38.89
CA SER A 8 32.19 -10.88 -38.31
C SER A 8 30.92 -10.13 -37.90
N ILE A 9 31.00 -8.84 -37.53
CA ILE A 9 29.82 -8.00 -37.26
C ILE A 9 29.12 -7.58 -38.56
N LEU A 10 29.84 -7.54 -39.69
CA LEU A 10 29.29 -7.23 -41.02
C LEU A 10 28.86 -8.47 -41.84
N LEU A 11 29.43 -9.65 -41.59
CA LEU A 11 29.04 -10.91 -42.22
C LEU A 11 28.09 -11.78 -41.37
N GLY A 12 27.81 -11.38 -40.13
CA GLY A 12 26.73 -11.98 -39.32
C GLY A 12 25.32 -11.72 -39.88
N CYS A 13 25.17 -10.82 -40.85
CA CYS A 13 23.91 -10.47 -41.51
C CYS A 13 23.38 -11.54 -42.50
N LEU A 14 23.50 -12.83 -42.16
CA LEU A 14 22.91 -13.96 -42.91
C LEU A 14 22.12 -14.94 -42.02
N THR A 15 21.74 -14.53 -40.81
CA THR A 15 20.65 -15.15 -40.04
C THR A 15 19.50 -14.16 -39.91
N ASN A 16 18.38 -14.42 -40.59
CA ASN A 16 17.19 -13.55 -40.61
C ASN A 16 16.33 -13.73 -39.34
N GLY A 17 16.88 -13.45 -38.16
CA GLY A 17 16.14 -13.58 -36.90
C GLY A 17 16.69 -12.70 -35.78
N ILE A 18 15.86 -12.44 -34.77
CA ILE A 18 16.22 -11.76 -33.54
C ILE A 18 17.03 -12.72 -32.66
N ASP A 19 18.22 -12.29 -32.25
CA ASP A 19 19.02 -13.06 -31.30
C ASP A 19 18.43 -12.98 -29.88
N VAL A 20 18.05 -14.14 -29.34
CA VAL A 20 18.00 -14.34 -27.89
C VAL A 20 19.42 -14.28 -27.37
N ILE A 21 19.67 -13.33 -26.48
CA ILE A 21 20.90 -13.29 -25.70
C ILE A 21 20.57 -13.93 -24.35
N SER A 22 21.14 -15.11 -24.08
CA SER A 22 21.28 -15.61 -22.72
C SER A 22 22.03 -14.54 -21.92
N ILE A 23 21.37 -13.92 -20.93
CA ILE A 23 21.93 -12.79 -20.19
C ILE A 23 23.21 -13.29 -19.50
N PRO A 24 24.41 -12.77 -19.83
CA PRO A 24 25.66 -13.38 -19.39
C PRO A 24 25.73 -13.50 -17.88
N GLU A 25 25.69 -14.75 -17.45
CA GLU A 25 25.50 -15.16 -16.08
C GLU A 25 26.85 -15.08 -15.33
N PHE A 26 27.21 -13.90 -14.81
CA PHE A 26 28.33 -13.82 -13.84
C PHE A 26 28.00 -14.55 -12.52
N TYR A 27 26.71 -14.83 -12.27
CA TYR A 27 26.17 -15.44 -11.04
C TYR A 27 25.08 -16.49 -11.28
N ILE A 28 25.06 -17.12 -12.45
CA ILE A 28 24.27 -18.32 -12.75
C ILE A 28 25.15 -19.22 -13.63
N GLY A 29 24.89 -20.52 -13.65
CA GLY A 29 25.71 -21.50 -14.33
C GLY A 29 25.20 -22.91 -14.03
N PRO A 30 26.02 -23.96 -14.19
CA PRO A 30 25.66 -25.28 -13.69
C PRO A 30 25.31 -25.22 -12.21
N GLU A 31 24.19 -25.85 -11.85
CA GLU A 31 23.77 -25.99 -10.45
C GLU A 31 24.84 -26.73 -9.63
N PRO A 32 25.01 -26.41 -8.33
CA PRO A 32 25.99 -27.06 -7.46
C PRO A 32 25.92 -28.59 -7.53
N ARG A 33 27.05 -29.24 -7.81
CA ARG A 33 27.10 -30.68 -8.14
C ARG A 33 28.46 -31.33 -7.86
N GLU A 34 28.46 -32.63 -7.56
CA GLU A 34 29.66 -33.47 -7.46
C GLU A 34 29.85 -34.34 -8.73
N LYS A 35 31.12 -34.70 -9.00
CA LYS A 35 31.55 -35.68 -10.02
C LYS A 35 30.82 -35.60 -11.37
N ALA A 36 30.83 -34.41 -11.98
CA ALA A 36 30.55 -34.22 -13.40
C ALA A 36 31.73 -34.69 -14.27
N ALA A 37 31.49 -35.13 -15.50
CA ALA A 37 32.57 -35.33 -16.47
C ALA A 37 33.13 -33.95 -16.87
N ILE A 38 34.45 -33.80 -16.98
CA ILE A 38 35.10 -32.52 -17.27
C ILE A 38 36.24 -32.69 -18.28
N ALA A 39 36.40 -31.78 -19.23
CA ALA A 39 37.54 -31.76 -20.14
C ALA A 39 37.88 -30.35 -20.61
N TYR A 40 39.16 -30.08 -20.85
CA TYR A 40 39.60 -28.84 -21.51
C TYR A 40 39.53 -28.97 -23.04
N ASN A 41 38.93 -27.99 -23.71
CA ASN A 41 38.93 -27.83 -25.15
C ASN A 41 39.94 -26.72 -25.56
N PRO A 42 41.12 -27.08 -26.10
CA PRO A 42 42.16 -26.12 -26.46
C PRO A 42 41.82 -25.27 -27.70
N ILE A 43 40.82 -25.65 -28.50
CA ILE A 43 40.49 -24.96 -29.77
C ILE A 43 39.74 -23.65 -29.49
N PHE A 44 38.82 -23.66 -28.51
CA PHE A 44 38.03 -22.49 -28.11
C PHE A 44 38.40 -21.93 -26.73
N ASN A 45 39.50 -22.42 -26.14
CA ASN A 45 39.98 -22.07 -24.79
C ASN A 45 38.86 -22.15 -23.73
N GLU A 46 38.19 -23.30 -23.65
CA GLU A 46 37.02 -23.51 -22.79
C GLU A 46 37.08 -24.82 -22.01
N ILE A 47 36.46 -24.86 -20.83
CA ILE A 47 36.30 -26.07 -20.01
C ILE A 47 34.88 -26.61 -20.21
N LEU A 48 34.76 -27.85 -20.65
CA LEU A 48 33.52 -28.57 -20.88
C LEU A 48 33.13 -29.36 -19.64
N ILE A 49 31.84 -29.34 -19.26
CA ILE A 49 31.30 -30.03 -18.09
C ILE A 49 29.99 -30.72 -18.44
N PHE A 50 29.91 -32.04 -18.20
CA PHE A 50 28.72 -32.84 -18.47
C PHE A 50 28.22 -33.59 -17.21
N GLY A 51 26.92 -33.51 -16.96
CA GLY A 51 26.26 -34.28 -15.90
C GLY A 51 26.74 -33.94 -14.49
N GLY A 52 26.89 -34.95 -13.64
CA GLY A 52 27.13 -34.81 -12.19
C GLY A 52 25.88 -35.12 -11.35
N ASN A 53 25.99 -35.05 -10.02
CA ASN A 53 24.83 -35.20 -9.13
C ASN A 53 24.73 -34.12 -8.05
N ASN A 54 23.51 -33.94 -7.55
CA ASN A 54 23.16 -33.28 -6.30
C ASN A 54 22.05 -34.16 -5.66
N ILE A 55 20.85 -33.62 -5.42
CA ILE A 55 19.64 -34.41 -5.09
C ILE A 55 19.26 -35.34 -6.27
N ALA A 56 19.55 -34.93 -7.50
CA ALA A 56 19.31 -35.69 -8.72
C ALA A 56 20.56 -35.80 -9.59
N PHE A 57 20.53 -36.69 -10.59
CA PHE A 57 21.58 -36.84 -11.60
C PHE A 57 21.27 -35.97 -12.81
N TYR A 58 22.28 -35.27 -13.34
CA TYR A 58 22.15 -34.36 -14.48
C TYR A 58 22.66 -34.99 -15.80
N ASN A 59 22.22 -34.45 -16.94
CA ASN A 59 22.68 -34.76 -18.30
C ASN A 59 22.84 -33.52 -19.20
N ASP A 60 22.97 -32.34 -18.58
CA ASP A 60 23.27 -31.07 -19.25
C ASP A 60 24.77 -30.97 -19.59
N LEU A 61 25.09 -30.22 -20.65
CA LEU A 61 26.45 -29.92 -21.08
C LEU A 61 26.70 -28.42 -21.00
N TRP A 62 27.76 -28.02 -20.32
CA TRP A 62 28.20 -26.62 -20.18
C TRP A 62 29.60 -26.45 -20.75
N SER A 63 29.88 -25.27 -21.31
CA SER A 63 31.24 -24.78 -21.52
C SER A 63 31.51 -23.52 -20.71
N PHE A 64 32.75 -23.39 -20.24
CA PHE A 64 33.24 -22.23 -19.52
C PHE A 64 34.41 -21.61 -20.28
N SER A 65 34.20 -20.44 -20.87
CA SER A 65 35.24 -19.71 -21.62
C SER A 65 36.27 -19.12 -20.66
N LEU A 66 37.55 -19.48 -20.84
CA LEU A 66 38.65 -18.98 -20.02
C LEU A 66 39.10 -17.56 -20.42
N ASP A 67 38.83 -17.14 -21.66
CA ASP A 67 39.12 -15.77 -22.12
C ASP A 67 38.16 -14.73 -21.52
N SER A 68 36.90 -15.12 -21.30
CA SER A 68 35.83 -14.21 -20.87
C SER A 68 35.30 -14.47 -19.46
N PHE A 69 35.69 -15.60 -18.85
CA PHE A 69 35.18 -16.13 -17.59
C PHE A 69 33.65 -16.26 -17.58
N ARG A 70 33.08 -16.85 -18.64
CA ARG A 70 31.62 -16.97 -18.83
C ARG A 70 31.21 -18.42 -19.04
N TRP A 71 30.11 -18.80 -18.38
CA TRP A 71 29.37 -20.01 -18.69
C TRP A 71 28.53 -19.86 -19.96
N LYS A 72 28.40 -20.96 -20.68
CA LYS A 72 27.49 -21.17 -21.79
C LYS A 72 26.98 -22.60 -21.72
N ILE A 73 25.67 -22.80 -21.78
CA ILE A 73 25.09 -24.14 -21.92
C ILE A 73 25.08 -24.54 -23.40
N ILE A 74 25.46 -25.79 -23.70
CA ILE A 74 25.51 -26.36 -25.04
C ILE A 74 24.37 -27.36 -25.19
N TYR A 75 23.67 -27.28 -26.31
CA TYR A 75 22.51 -28.11 -26.62
C TYR A 75 22.71 -28.85 -27.95
N PRO A 76 23.04 -30.15 -27.90
CA PRO A 76 23.20 -30.98 -29.07
C PRO A 76 21.88 -31.29 -29.79
N ASN A 77 21.92 -31.31 -31.12
CA ASN A 77 20.81 -31.67 -32.01
C ASN A 77 20.62 -33.20 -32.14
N SER A 78 20.67 -33.93 -31.03
CA SER A 78 20.64 -35.40 -31.01
C SER A 78 20.15 -35.95 -29.68
N GLU A 79 19.88 -37.25 -29.62
CA GLU A 79 19.74 -37.96 -28.34
C GLU A 79 20.95 -37.67 -27.43
N LEU A 80 20.66 -37.44 -26.16
CA LEU A 80 21.63 -37.14 -25.12
C LEU A 80 22.03 -38.42 -24.36
N PRO A 81 23.26 -38.54 -23.86
CA PRO A 81 23.60 -39.59 -22.91
C PRO A 81 22.72 -39.49 -21.65
N ASP A 82 22.32 -40.63 -21.09
CA ASP A 82 21.51 -40.69 -19.86
C ASP A 82 22.18 -39.95 -18.68
N SER A 83 21.37 -39.44 -17.75
CA SER A 83 21.87 -38.68 -16.61
C SER A 83 22.73 -39.51 -15.66
N ARG A 84 23.93 -38.97 -15.38
CA ARG A 84 25.01 -39.70 -14.75
C ARG A 84 25.99 -38.79 -14.02
N SER A 85 26.61 -39.33 -12.97
CA SER A 85 27.81 -38.78 -12.34
C SER A 85 28.91 -39.84 -12.28
N TYR A 86 30.14 -39.46 -11.91
CA TYR A 86 31.32 -40.34 -11.98
C TYR A 86 31.62 -40.86 -13.40
N ALA A 87 31.15 -40.17 -14.44
CA ALA A 87 31.60 -40.38 -15.80
C ALA A 87 32.91 -39.60 -16.01
N GLU A 88 33.87 -40.19 -16.71
CA GLU A 88 35.12 -39.50 -17.06
C GLU A 88 35.01 -38.87 -18.44
N GLY A 89 35.55 -37.66 -18.60
CA GLY A 89 35.46 -36.84 -19.81
C GLY A 89 36.84 -36.57 -20.41
N PHE A 90 36.93 -36.54 -21.75
CA PHE A 90 38.17 -36.21 -22.47
C PHE A 90 37.88 -35.54 -23.82
N MET A 91 38.87 -34.83 -24.36
CA MET A 91 38.79 -34.15 -25.67
C MET A 91 39.69 -34.82 -26.71
N ARG A 92 39.12 -35.20 -27.84
CA ARG A 92 39.83 -35.65 -29.04
C ARG A 92 40.10 -34.44 -29.93
N VAL A 93 41.24 -33.79 -29.70
CA VAL A 93 41.56 -32.47 -30.30
C VAL A 93 41.51 -32.49 -31.82
N GLU A 94 42.11 -33.48 -32.49
CA GLU A 94 42.13 -33.56 -33.97
C GLU A 94 40.76 -33.82 -34.61
N LYS A 95 39.77 -34.30 -33.84
CA LYS A 95 38.42 -34.59 -34.33
C LYS A 95 37.39 -33.56 -33.91
N GLU A 96 37.77 -32.60 -33.07
CA GLU A 96 36.86 -31.66 -32.42
C GLU A 96 35.72 -32.39 -31.69
N GLU A 97 36.06 -33.43 -30.92
CA GLU A 97 35.10 -34.29 -30.23
C GLU A 97 35.30 -34.34 -28.72
N PHE A 98 34.24 -34.02 -27.96
CA PHE A 98 34.17 -34.23 -26.51
C PHE A 98 33.55 -35.60 -26.22
N CYS A 99 34.30 -36.47 -25.57
CA CYS A 99 33.86 -37.82 -25.24
C CYS A 99 33.66 -38.00 -23.74
N ILE A 100 32.70 -38.84 -23.37
CA ILE A 100 32.47 -39.31 -22.01
C ILE A 100 32.39 -40.83 -21.98
N PHE A 101 32.89 -41.43 -20.90
CA PHE A 101 32.84 -42.87 -20.69
C PHE A 101 32.23 -43.22 -19.32
N GLY A 102 31.36 -44.23 -19.32
CA GLY A 102 30.85 -44.87 -18.10
C GLY A 102 30.02 -43.93 -17.21
N GLY A 103 30.20 -44.06 -15.90
CA GLY A 103 29.47 -43.33 -14.85
C GLY A 103 28.29 -44.10 -14.27
N ARG A 104 27.52 -43.46 -13.39
CA ARG A 104 26.38 -44.09 -12.68
C ARG A 104 25.18 -43.16 -12.52
N SER A 105 23.99 -43.77 -12.46
CA SER A 105 22.73 -43.16 -12.02
C SER A 105 22.27 -43.77 -10.70
N ALA A 106 21.07 -43.43 -10.22
CA ALA A 106 20.47 -44.03 -9.04
C ALA A 106 20.11 -45.53 -9.19
N LYS A 107 20.15 -46.08 -10.41
CA LYS A 107 19.69 -47.46 -10.71
C LYS A 107 20.67 -48.28 -11.57
N ILE A 108 21.54 -47.64 -12.35
CA ILE A 108 22.35 -48.28 -13.39
C ILE A 108 23.79 -47.73 -13.34
N PHE A 109 24.77 -48.63 -13.48
CA PHE A 109 26.16 -48.30 -13.76
C PHE A 109 26.41 -48.44 -15.26
N TYR A 110 26.80 -47.36 -15.91
CA TYR A 110 27.05 -47.29 -17.35
C TYR A 110 28.47 -47.75 -17.67
N HIS A 111 28.64 -48.34 -18.84
CA HIS A 111 29.92 -48.79 -19.41
C HIS A 111 30.08 -48.36 -20.88
N ASP A 112 29.26 -47.41 -21.33
CA ASP A 112 29.22 -46.96 -22.71
C ASP A 112 30.10 -45.72 -22.97
N LEU A 113 30.57 -45.62 -24.22
CA LEU A 113 31.35 -44.49 -24.74
C LEU A 113 30.45 -43.63 -25.63
N TRP A 114 30.37 -42.34 -25.33
CA TRP A 114 29.66 -41.33 -26.11
C TRP A 114 30.62 -40.23 -26.53
N CYS A 115 30.50 -39.71 -27.75
CA CYS A 115 31.26 -38.55 -28.23
C CYS A 115 30.37 -37.53 -28.93
N LEU A 116 30.53 -36.25 -28.60
CA LEU A 116 29.88 -35.09 -29.20
C LEU A 116 30.83 -34.43 -30.19
N ASN A 117 30.43 -34.31 -31.45
CA ASN A 117 31.20 -33.60 -32.47
C ASN A 117 30.83 -32.11 -32.49
N PHE A 118 31.80 -31.21 -32.29
CA PHE A 118 31.53 -29.76 -32.21
C PHE A 118 31.10 -29.11 -33.53
N ARG A 119 31.58 -29.64 -34.66
CA ARG A 119 31.26 -29.12 -36.00
C ARG A 119 29.79 -29.33 -36.39
N HIS A 120 29.19 -30.39 -35.89
CA HIS A 120 27.82 -30.80 -36.23
C HIS A 120 26.86 -30.81 -35.03
N GLN A 121 27.37 -30.60 -33.81
CA GLN A 121 26.63 -30.56 -32.55
C GLN A 121 25.70 -31.76 -32.33
N TYR A 122 26.16 -32.98 -32.62
CA TYR A 122 25.44 -34.21 -32.26
C TYR A 122 26.31 -35.16 -31.42
N TRP A 123 25.70 -35.75 -30.40
CA TRP A 123 26.23 -36.91 -29.69
C TRP A 123 26.06 -38.17 -30.52
N LYS A 124 27.06 -39.04 -30.42
CA LYS A 124 27.04 -40.39 -30.99
C LYS A 124 27.57 -41.39 -29.96
N LYS A 125 26.75 -42.38 -29.61
CA LYS A 125 27.18 -43.58 -28.91
C LYS A 125 28.12 -44.37 -29.83
N GLN A 126 29.30 -44.73 -29.32
CA GLN A 126 30.26 -45.53 -30.06
C GLN A 126 29.96 -47.01 -29.83
N ASN A 127 29.86 -47.78 -30.92
CA ASN A 127 29.62 -49.21 -30.86
C ASN A 127 30.97 -49.93 -30.73
N THR A 128 31.42 -50.11 -29.49
CA THR A 128 32.64 -50.84 -29.15
C THR A 128 32.43 -52.36 -29.17
N ARG A 129 33.53 -53.11 -29.09
CA ARG A 129 33.55 -54.58 -29.04
C ARG A 129 34.37 -55.05 -27.85
N ASN A 130 33.97 -56.17 -27.25
CA ASN A 130 34.55 -56.75 -26.02
C ASN A 130 34.46 -55.83 -24.80
N ASP A 131 33.34 -55.11 -24.68
CA ASP A 131 33.17 -54.04 -23.70
C ASP A 131 33.51 -54.47 -22.26
N PRO A 132 34.12 -53.57 -21.46
CA PRO A 132 34.31 -53.82 -20.04
C PRO A 132 32.95 -54.00 -19.34
N PRO A 133 32.89 -54.79 -18.26
CA PRO A 133 31.73 -54.81 -17.39
C PRO A 133 31.50 -53.41 -16.79
N SER A 134 30.29 -53.16 -16.29
CA SER A 134 30.04 -51.98 -15.46
C SER A 134 31.05 -51.90 -14.31
N LEU A 135 31.64 -50.71 -14.12
CA LEU A 135 32.67 -50.46 -13.12
C LEU A 135 32.10 -49.63 -11.97
N PHE A 136 32.41 -50.02 -10.73
CA PHE A 136 31.90 -49.34 -9.54
C PHE A 136 32.66 -48.05 -9.21
N VAL A 137 33.99 -48.14 -9.30
CA VAL A 137 34.95 -47.04 -9.24
C VAL A 137 35.98 -47.31 -10.33
N PHE A 138 36.24 -46.31 -11.17
CA PHE A 138 37.25 -46.38 -12.21
C PHE A 138 37.93 -45.02 -12.41
N THR A 139 39.06 -45.06 -13.10
CA THR A 139 39.83 -43.91 -13.59
C THR A 139 40.13 -44.14 -15.07
N LEU A 140 40.30 -43.05 -15.83
CA LEU A 140 40.49 -43.08 -17.27
C LEU A 140 41.68 -42.18 -17.65
N ALA A 141 42.58 -42.69 -18.47
CA ALA A 141 43.56 -41.90 -19.21
C ALA A 141 43.28 -41.99 -20.70
N TYR A 142 43.13 -40.84 -21.35
CA TYR A 142 43.17 -40.69 -22.80
C TYR A 142 44.57 -40.21 -23.19
N PHE A 143 45.17 -40.85 -24.19
CA PHE A 143 46.52 -40.54 -24.65
C PHE A 143 46.69 -40.92 -26.12
N PHE A 144 47.73 -40.40 -26.75
CA PHE A 144 48.08 -40.66 -28.15
C PHE A 144 49.36 -41.51 -28.21
N TYR A 145 49.30 -42.65 -28.89
CA TYR A 145 50.41 -43.60 -28.93
C TYR A 145 50.48 -44.30 -30.29
N LYS A 146 51.69 -44.32 -30.88
CA LYS A 146 51.99 -44.87 -32.22
C LYS A 146 50.96 -44.45 -33.29
N ASP A 147 50.70 -43.14 -33.36
CA ASP A 147 49.78 -42.49 -34.30
C ASP A 147 48.28 -42.82 -34.14
N TYR A 148 47.86 -43.39 -33.00
CA TYR A 148 46.44 -43.66 -32.71
C TYR A 148 45.98 -43.16 -31.33
N ASP A 149 44.71 -42.76 -31.27
CA ASP A 149 43.94 -42.48 -30.07
C ASP A 149 43.76 -43.75 -29.21
N HIS A 150 44.15 -43.69 -27.94
CA HIS A 150 43.96 -44.78 -26.98
C HIS A 150 43.28 -44.31 -25.69
N ILE A 151 42.55 -45.24 -25.06
CA ILE A 151 42.01 -45.09 -23.70
C ILE A 151 42.54 -46.23 -22.84
N ALA A 152 43.07 -45.91 -21.66
CA ALA A 152 43.26 -46.87 -20.57
C ALA A 152 42.21 -46.61 -19.49
N VAL A 153 41.46 -47.65 -19.11
CA VAL A 153 40.51 -47.62 -18.00
C VAL A 153 40.97 -48.62 -16.95
N VAL A 154 41.14 -48.16 -15.71
CA VAL A 154 41.44 -49.00 -14.55
C VAL A 154 40.30 -48.88 -13.56
N GLY A 155 39.74 -50.00 -13.11
CA GLY A 155 38.65 -49.98 -12.14
C GLY A 155 38.26 -51.34 -11.59
N SER A 156 37.39 -51.32 -10.58
CA SER A 156 36.76 -52.51 -9.99
C SER A 156 35.48 -52.84 -10.74
N ASP A 157 35.30 -54.09 -11.16
CA ASP A 157 34.04 -54.57 -11.73
C ASP A 157 32.92 -54.63 -10.67
N THR A 158 31.66 -54.51 -11.09
CA THR A 158 30.49 -54.57 -10.19
C THR A 158 30.04 -56.00 -9.86
N VAL A 159 30.73 -57.04 -10.37
CA VAL A 159 30.24 -58.43 -10.35
C VAL A 159 31.10 -59.33 -9.47
N ASN A 160 32.43 -59.25 -9.62
CA ASN A 160 33.41 -60.09 -8.91
C ASN A 160 34.26 -59.27 -7.94
N SER A 161 34.15 -57.93 -7.97
CA SER A 161 35.07 -57.00 -7.30
C SER A 161 36.53 -57.13 -7.78
N ASP A 162 36.72 -57.56 -9.04
CA ASP A 162 38.06 -57.69 -9.64
C ASP A 162 38.56 -56.36 -10.21
N TYR A 163 39.84 -56.06 -9.96
CA TYR A 163 40.52 -54.88 -10.52
C TYR A 163 41.20 -55.22 -11.83
N ASN A 164 40.88 -54.49 -12.90
CA ASN A 164 41.39 -54.79 -14.24
C ASN A 164 41.84 -53.53 -14.97
N LEU A 165 42.82 -53.70 -15.85
CA LEU A 165 43.20 -52.71 -16.86
C LEU A 165 42.54 -53.08 -18.18
N TYR A 166 41.77 -52.14 -18.74
CA TYR A 166 41.16 -52.23 -20.06
C TYR A 166 41.78 -51.19 -20.98
N LEU A 167 42.20 -51.61 -22.16
CA LEU A 167 42.75 -50.76 -23.21
C LEU A 167 41.80 -50.73 -24.41
N LEU A 168 41.44 -49.53 -24.87
CA LEU A 168 40.70 -49.31 -26.11
C LEU A 168 41.59 -48.55 -27.09
N ASN A 169 41.75 -49.10 -28.30
CA ASN A 169 42.16 -48.29 -29.45
C ASN A 169 40.88 -47.68 -30.06
N ILE A 170 40.75 -46.35 -30.03
CA ILE A 170 39.51 -45.67 -30.44
C ILE A 170 39.27 -45.82 -31.96
N THR A 171 40.32 -46.00 -32.76
CA THR A 171 40.19 -46.21 -34.21
C THR A 171 39.62 -47.60 -34.55
N SER A 172 39.98 -48.64 -33.79
CA SER A 172 39.46 -50.01 -34.01
C SER A 172 38.16 -50.30 -33.24
N LEU A 173 37.85 -49.49 -32.22
CA LEU A 173 36.73 -49.66 -31.28
C LEU A 173 36.70 -51.03 -30.60
N LYS A 174 37.86 -51.67 -30.41
CA LYS A 174 38.01 -52.99 -29.76
C LYS A 174 38.72 -52.84 -28.42
N TRP A 175 38.08 -53.33 -27.36
CA TRP A 175 38.68 -53.42 -26.03
C TRP A 175 39.57 -54.67 -25.89
N GLU A 176 40.64 -54.51 -25.13
CA GLU A 176 41.57 -55.55 -24.70
C GLU A 176 41.74 -55.48 -23.17
N ARG A 177 41.77 -56.62 -22.49
CA ARG A 177 41.79 -56.72 -21.02
C ARG A 177 43.11 -57.35 -20.55
N SER A 178 43.78 -56.71 -19.59
CA SER A 178 44.86 -57.32 -18.81
C SER A 178 44.33 -57.79 -17.45
N PHE A 179 44.52 -59.08 -17.17
CA PHE A 179 44.10 -59.73 -15.93
C PHE A 179 45.12 -59.60 -14.78
N LEU A 180 46.34 -59.17 -15.10
CA LEU A 180 47.49 -59.21 -14.20
C LEU A 180 47.36 -58.23 -13.02
N LEU A 181 46.51 -57.21 -13.13
CA LEU A 181 46.30 -56.20 -12.09
C LEU A 181 45.63 -56.76 -10.84
N SER A 182 44.60 -57.60 -10.99
CA SER A 182 43.86 -58.15 -9.83
C SER A 182 44.70 -59.15 -9.04
N LEU A 183 45.65 -59.83 -9.69
CA LEU A 183 46.47 -60.85 -9.05
C LEU A 183 47.42 -60.19 -8.04
N ASP A 184 48.18 -59.18 -8.47
CA ASP A 184 49.13 -58.44 -7.63
C ASP A 184 48.46 -57.75 -6.43
N ILE A 185 47.20 -57.31 -6.58
CA ILE A 185 46.43 -56.70 -5.48
C ILE A 185 45.98 -57.79 -4.50
N LYS A 186 45.39 -58.89 -4.98
CA LYS A 186 44.92 -60.00 -4.11
C LYS A 186 46.06 -60.71 -3.37
N THR A 187 47.29 -60.72 -3.90
CA THR A 187 48.46 -61.27 -3.21
C THR A 187 48.99 -60.38 -2.08
N GLU A 188 48.73 -59.07 -2.12
CA GLU A 188 49.26 -58.10 -1.15
C GLU A 188 48.24 -57.72 -0.07
N PHE A 189 46.96 -57.95 -0.31
CA PHE A 189 45.89 -57.62 0.62
C PHE A 189 44.85 -58.75 0.69
N GLU A 190 44.84 -59.50 1.79
CA GLU A 190 44.01 -60.72 1.95
C GLU A 190 42.49 -60.45 1.91
N GLU A 191 42.03 -59.31 2.44
CA GLU A 191 40.66 -58.82 2.28
C GLU A 191 40.65 -57.28 2.15
N VAL A 192 40.23 -56.74 1.00
CA VAL A 192 39.99 -55.29 0.83
C VAL A 192 38.63 -55.05 0.23
N ASN A 193 37.82 -54.24 0.92
CA ASN A 193 36.57 -53.73 0.39
C ASN A 193 36.87 -52.88 -0.87
N PRO A 194 36.29 -53.17 -2.05
CA PRO A 194 36.60 -52.48 -3.29
C PRO A 194 36.31 -50.98 -3.29
N GLY A 195 35.53 -50.47 -2.34
CA GLY A 195 35.35 -49.03 -2.11
C GLY A 195 36.54 -48.31 -1.44
N LEU A 196 37.61 -49.03 -1.06
CA LEU A 196 38.75 -48.48 -0.30
C LEU A 196 40.07 -48.42 -1.09
N VAL A 197 40.09 -48.90 -2.34
CA VAL A 197 41.27 -48.84 -3.21
C VAL A 197 41.05 -47.77 -4.27
N TYR A 198 42.00 -46.83 -4.35
CA TYR A 198 42.00 -45.78 -5.35
C TYR A 198 43.07 -46.07 -6.40
N PHE A 199 42.65 -45.96 -7.65
CA PHE A 199 43.49 -46.05 -8.82
C PHE A 199 43.59 -44.68 -9.47
N LEU A 200 44.77 -44.36 -9.95
CA LEU A 200 44.97 -43.33 -10.96
C LEU A 200 45.66 -44.03 -12.14
N VAL A 201 45.51 -43.51 -13.33
CA VAL A 201 46.26 -43.95 -14.50
C VAL A 201 46.73 -42.73 -15.26
N GLN A 202 48.00 -42.69 -15.62
CA GLN A 202 48.61 -41.67 -16.47
C GLN A 202 49.59 -42.34 -17.43
N GLU A 203 49.64 -41.85 -18.65
CA GLU A 203 50.61 -42.30 -19.66
C GLU A 203 51.83 -41.38 -19.66
N TYR A 204 53.02 -41.96 -19.72
CA TYR A 204 54.27 -41.23 -19.94
C TYR A 204 55.28 -42.11 -20.68
N THR A 205 55.75 -41.66 -21.86
CA THR A 205 56.81 -42.29 -22.66
C THR A 205 56.55 -43.75 -23.08
N GLY A 206 55.30 -44.09 -23.41
CA GLY A 206 54.89 -45.44 -23.79
C GLY A 206 54.61 -46.38 -22.61
N LYS A 207 54.47 -45.84 -21.40
CA LYS A 207 54.20 -46.60 -20.18
C LYS A 207 53.02 -46.00 -19.43
N LEU A 208 52.13 -46.86 -18.94
CA LEU A 208 51.06 -46.47 -18.02
C LEU A 208 51.58 -46.63 -16.58
N TYR A 209 51.54 -45.53 -15.83
CA TYR A 209 51.85 -45.49 -14.41
C TYR A 209 50.54 -45.54 -13.62
N ILE A 210 50.36 -46.64 -12.88
CA ILE A 210 49.16 -46.92 -12.08
C ILE A 210 49.57 -46.97 -10.60
N PRO A 211 49.52 -45.84 -9.86
CA PRO A 211 49.65 -45.88 -8.41
C PRO A 211 48.42 -46.55 -7.79
N ILE A 212 48.66 -47.44 -6.83
CA ILE A 212 47.62 -48.09 -6.04
C ILE A 212 47.69 -47.54 -4.61
N ILE A 213 46.59 -46.94 -4.14
CA ILE A 213 46.51 -46.27 -2.84
C ILE A 213 45.36 -46.89 -2.04
N THR A 214 45.63 -47.31 -0.79
CA THR A 214 44.65 -47.90 0.13
C THR A 214 44.56 -47.11 1.44
N PHE A 215 43.41 -47.20 2.11
CA PHE A 215 43.12 -46.45 3.35
C PHE A 215 43.81 -46.95 4.64
N TYR A 216 44.35 -48.17 4.66
CA TYR A 216 44.71 -48.83 5.93
C TYR A 216 46.15 -49.36 6.00
N ASN A 217 46.78 -49.67 4.87
CA ASN A 217 48.11 -50.28 4.85
C ASN A 217 49.19 -49.31 4.35
N GLN A 218 50.33 -49.30 5.04
CA GLN A 218 51.48 -48.43 4.73
C GLN A 218 52.26 -48.83 3.46
N LEU A 219 51.79 -49.86 2.74
CA LEU A 219 52.41 -50.37 1.53
C LEU A 219 51.72 -49.78 0.30
N GLN A 220 52.50 -49.06 -0.49
CA GLN A 220 52.06 -48.36 -1.68
C GLN A 220 53.06 -48.62 -2.80
N PHE A 221 52.56 -49.01 -3.97
CA PHE A 221 53.40 -49.36 -5.12
C PHE A 221 52.77 -48.86 -6.42
N PHE A 222 53.61 -48.71 -7.44
CA PHE A 222 53.19 -48.54 -8.81
C PHE A 222 53.11 -49.88 -9.50
N ILE A 223 52.09 -50.04 -10.33
CA ILE A 223 52.16 -50.93 -11.48
C ILE A 223 52.53 -50.08 -12.70
N VAL A 224 53.67 -50.38 -13.31
CA VAL A 224 54.13 -49.75 -14.55
C VAL A 224 53.87 -50.74 -15.68
N TYR A 225 52.89 -50.45 -16.52
CA TYR A 225 52.51 -51.28 -17.67
C TYR A 225 53.12 -50.70 -18.95
N ASN A 226 53.93 -51.49 -19.66
CA ASN A 226 54.59 -51.09 -20.90
C ASN A 226 53.67 -51.35 -22.11
N LEU A 227 53.35 -50.31 -22.88
CA LEU A 227 52.45 -50.37 -24.03
C LEU A 227 53.06 -51.00 -25.29
N GLU A 228 54.38 -51.25 -25.31
CA GLU A 228 55.06 -51.93 -26.41
C GLU A 228 55.21 -53.43 -26.17
N THR A 229 55.61 -53.82 -24.95
CA THR A 229 55.83 -55.23 -24.60
C THR A 229 54.60 -55.90 -23.99
N HIS A 230 53.55 -55.13 -23.66
CA HIS A 230 52.37 -55.57 -22.92
C HIS A 230 52.67 -56.21 -21.54
N THR A 231 53.86 -55.95 -20.98
CA THR A 231 54.31 -56.47 -19.68
C THR A 231 54.08 -55.44 -18.56
N GLN A 232 53.74 -55.90 -17.36
CA GLN A 232 53.67 -55.07 -16.16
C GLN A 232 54.84 -55.34 -15.22
N ASN A 233 55.30 -54.30 -14.54
CA ASN A 233 56.30 -54.40 -13.46
C ASN A 233 55.77 -53.68 -12.21
N LYS A 234 55.90 -54.32 -11.04
CA LYS A 234 55.70 -53.69 -9.74
C LYS A 234 56.92 -52.84 -9.37
N VAL A 235 56.70 -51.57 -9.03
CA VAL A 235 57.75 -50.63 -8.60
C VAL A 235 57.38 -50.05 -7.24
N ASN A 236 58.19 -50.36 -6.22
CA ASN A 236 58.07 -49.79 -4.90
C ASN A 236 58.68 -48.38 -4.87
N TYR A 237 58.13 -47.49 -4.04
CA TYR A 237 58.61 -46.11 -3.90
C TYR A 237 59.02 -45.78 -2.48
N THR A 238 59.67 -44.62 -2.31
CA THR A 238 60.02 -44.07 -0.99
C THR A 238 59.28 -42.77 -0.73
N ALA A 239 58.65 -42.66 0.44
CA ALA A 239 57.87 -41.50 0.87
C ALA A 239 58.71 -40.63 1.81
N THR A 240 58.70 -39.29 1.63
CA THR A 240 59.42 -38.39 2.56
C THR A 240 58.70 -38.15 3.89
N SER A 241 57.45 -38.61 4.07
CA SER A 241 56.69 -38.51 5.32
C SER A 241 55.61 -39.60 5.44
N ILE A 242 55.24 -39.95 6.67
CA ILE A 242 54.26 -41.01 7.00
C ILE A 242 52.80 -40.48 7.03
N PHE A 243 52.57 -39.18 6.91
CA PHE A 243 51.26 -38.54 7.15
C PHE A 243 50.16 -38.81 6.10
N PHE A 244 50.44 -39.58 5.05
CA PHE A 244 49.57 -39.72 3.88
C PHE A 244 48.33 -40.61 4.08
N PHE A 245 48.37 -41.56 5.03
CA PHE A 245 47.48 -42.73 5.01
C PHE A 245 45.99 -42.49 5.34
N ASN A 246 45.60 -41.28 5.74
CA ASN A 246 44.22 -40.98 6.16
C ASN A 246 43.35 -40.29 5.10
N TYR A 247 43.89 -39.87 3.96
CA TYR A 247 43.16 -39.05 2.97
C TYR A 247 43.27 -39.61 1.54
N PRO A 248 42.14 -39.93 0.88
CA PRO A 248 42.17 -40.54 -0.44
C PRO A 248 42.57 -39.53 -1.53
N PRO A 249 43.17 -39.99 -2.65
CA PRO A 249 43.46 -39.16 -3.80
C PRO A 249 42.15 -38.73 -4.48
N MET A 250 41.99 -37.44 -4.76
CA MET A 250 40.82 -36.89 -5.46
C MET A 250 41.04 -36.73 -6.96
N SER A 251 42.27 -36.41 -7.37
CA SER A 251 42.66 -36.17 -8.76
C SER A 251 44.19 -36.26 -8.91
N ALA A 252 44.65 -36.52 -10.12
CA ALA A 252 46.05 -36.43 -10.48
C ALA A 252 46.22 -35.83 -11.87
N CYS A 253 47.36 -35.20 -12.11
CA CYS A 253 47.74 -34.67 -13.40
C CYS A 253 49.25 -34.84 -13.62
N LEU A 254 49.63 -35.19 -14.84
CA LEU A 254 51.01 -35.21 -15.29
C LEU A 254 51.36 -33.85 -15.90
N ILE A 255 52.35 -33.16 -15.34
CA ILE A 255 52.89 -31.92 -15.87
C ILE A 255 54.34 -32.20 -16.28
N LYS A 256 54.58 -32.28 -17.59
CA LYS A 256 55.86 -32.70 -18.19
C LYS A 256 56.23 -34.12 -17.74
N ASN A 257 57.20 -34.24 -16.84
CA ASN A 257 57.68 -35.49 -16.25
C ASN A 257 57.25 -35.67 -14.78
N ILE A 258 56.54 -34.70 -14.19
CA ILE A 258 56.14 -34.72 -12.77
C ILE A 258 54.66 -35.08 -12.66
N LEU A 259 54.38 -36.22 -12.02
CA LEU A 259 53.04 -36.62 -11.62
C LEU A 259 52.66 -35.92 -10.31
N TYR A 260 51.67 -35.04 -10.37
CA TYR A 260 51.06 -34.40 -9.20
C TYR A 260 49.80 -35.15 -8.80
N VAL A 261 49.65 -35.44 -7.51
CA VAL A 261 48.47 -36.08 -6.91
C VAL A 261 47.93 -35.22 -5.78
N LEU A 262 46.64 -34.90 -5.86
CA LEU A 262 45.90 -34.14 -4.85
C LEU A 262 45.04 -35.08 -4.02
N CYS A 263 45.11 -34.95 -2.70
CA CYS A 263 44.33 -35.74 -1.75
C CYS A 263 43.28 -34.88 -1.04
N GLU A 264 42.31 -35.54 -0.40
CA GLU A 264 41.38 -34.84 0.50
C GLU A 264 42.11 -34.08 1.62
N ALA A 265 41.42 -33.12 2.22
CA ALA A 265 41.92 -32.26 3.31
C ALA A 265 43.08 -31.30 2.96
N GLY A 266 43.31 -31.02 1.67
CA GLY A 266 44.25 -29.96 1.26
C GLY A 266 45.72 -30.41 1.25
N TYR A 267 45.98 -31.67 0.93
CA TYR A 267 47.33 -32.19 0.75
C TYR A 267 47.64 -32.39 -0.74
N ALA A 268 48.84 -31.96 -1.14
CA ALA A 268 49.36 -32.20 -2.48
C ALA A 268 50.68 -32.94 -2.40
N SER A 269 50.96 -33.73 -3.43
CA SER A 269 52.17 -34.53 -3.53
C SER A 269 52.63 -34.62 -4.98
N LYS A 270 53.94 -34.79 -5.16
CA LYS A 270 54.55 -34.86 -6.50
C LYS A 270 55.60 -35.96 -6.59
N ILE A 271 55.75 -36.49 -7.79
CA ILE A 271 56.69 -37.56 -8.14
C ILE A 271 57.32 -37.24 -9.48
N ASP A 272 58.62 -37.38 -9.58
CA ASP A 272 59.38 -37.21 -10.82
C ASP A 272 59.52 -38.59 -11.48
N LEU A 273 58.90 -38.78 -12.67
CA LEU A 273 58.82 -40.07 -13.35
C LEU A 273 60.10 -40.42 -14.15
N ASP A 274 61.00 -39.46 -14.37
CA ASP A 274 62.29 -39.71 -15.04
C ASP A 274 63.34 -40.33 -14.10
N LYS A 275 63.10 -40.30 -12.78
CA LYS A 275 64.05 -40.84 -11.79
C LYS A 275 63.90 -42.35 -11.63
N GLU A 276 65.02 -43.07 -11.71
CA GLU A 276 65.11 -44.52 -11.46
C GLU A 276 64.51 -44.95 -10.11
N LYS A 277 64.59 -44.07 -9.10
CA LYS A 277 63.92 -44.22 -7.81
C LYS A 277 62.81 -43.18 -7.69
N LEU A 278 61.57 -43.64 -7.72
CA LEU A 278 60.40 -42.80 -7.48
C LEU A 278 60.36 -42.39 -6.01
N VAL A 279 60.41 -41.07 -5.78
CA VAL A 279 60.32 -40.44 -4.46
C VAL A 279 59.08 -39.56 -4.42
N TRP A 280 58.21 -39.76 -3.43
CA TRP A 280 57.06 -38.90 -3.20
C TRP A 280 57.44 -37.76 -2.26
N TYR A 281 57.29 -36.54 -2.76
CA TYR A 281 57.41 -35.31 -1.96
C TYR A 281 56.03 -34.80 -1.56
N TYR A 282 55.89 -34.35 -0.31
CA TYR A 282 54.62 -33.89 0.27
C TYR A 282 54.64 -32.41 0.59
N TYR A 283 53.49 -31.76 0.37
CA TYR A 283 53.27 -30.35 0.67
C TYR A 283 51.94 -30.20 1.40
N ASN A 284 51.98 -29.53 2.57
CA ASN A 284 50.77 -29.05 3.23
C ASN A 284 50.26 -27.83 2.45
N VAL A 285 49.01 -27.86 2.02
CA VAL A 285 48.43 -26.78 1.23
C VAL A 285 47.28 -26.15 2.01
N HIS A 286 47.55 -24.99 2.61
CA HIS A 286 46.73 -24.32 3.62
C HIS A 286 45.39 -23.71 3.11
N PHE A 287 44.76 -24.27 2.08
CA PHE A 287 43.47 -23.81 1.54
C PHE A 287 42.38 -24.89 1.54
N LYS A 288 41.12 -24.47 1.70
CA LYS A 288 39.94 -25.35 1.66
C LYS A 288 39.72 -25.86 0.22
N MET A 289 39.93 -27.16 -0.03
CA MET A 289 39.55 -27.81 -1.31
C MET A 289 38.15 -28.44 -1.24
N THR A 290 37.45 -28.50 -2.37
CA THR A 290 36.13 -29.14 -2.45
C THR A 290 36.23 -30.66 -2.59
N LYS A 291 35.56 -31.40 -1.72
CA LYS A 291 35.53 -32.88 -1.80
C LYS A 291 34.75 -33.34 -3.03
N LYS A 292 35.21 -34.40 -3.68
CA LYS A 292 34.59 -34.99 -4.89
C LYS A 292 34.38 -33.99 -6.06
N SER A 293 35.20 -32.95 -6.14
CA SER A 293 35.24 -32.10 -7.33
C SER A 293 35.63 -32.89 -8.58
N SER A 294 35.36 -32.29 -9.74
CA SER A 294 35.87 -32.72 -11.03
C SER A 294 37.06 -31.85 -11.41
N SER A 295 38.09 -32.41 -12.05
CA SER A 295 39.36 -31.73 -12.34
C SER A 295 39.81 -31.91 -13.79
N THR A 296 40.36 -30.87 -14.42
CA THR A 296 41.00 -30.96 -15.75
C THR A 296 42.24 -30.08 -15.84
N LEU A 297 43.19 -30.42 -16.70
CA LEU A 297 44.45 -29.70 -16.89
C LEU A 297 44.33 -28.70 -18.05
N VAL A 298 44.76 -27.47 -17.82
CA VAL A 298 44.77 -26.37 -18.80
C VAL A 298 46.16 -25.77 -18.85
N GLY A 299 46.95 -26.15 -19.85
CA GLY A 299 48.40 -25.86 -19.85
C GLY A 299 49.05 -26.50 -18.63
N ASP A 300 49.63 -25.69 -17.76
CA ASP A 300 50.26 -26.13 -16.50
C ASP A 300 49.40 -25.83 -15.24
N TYR A 301 48.13 -25.43 -15.42
CA TYR A 301 47.20 -25.14 -14.34
C TYR A 301 46.13 -26.23 -14.24
N LEU A 302 45.89 -26.75 -13.03
CA LEU A 302 44.74 -27.62 -12.79
C LEU A 302 43.53 -26.74 -12.49
N TYR A 303 42.42 -26.99 -13.16
CA TYR A 303 41.12 -26.39 -12.87
C TYR A 303 40.22 -27.43 -12.20
N THR A 304 39.52 -27.04 -11.13
CA THR A 304 38.46 -27.85 -10.52
C THR A 304 37.12 -27.14 -10.59
N PHE A 305 36.07 -27.94 -10.72
CA PHE A 305 34.69 -27.49 -10.66
C PHE A 305 33.89 -28.30 -9.64
N GLY A 306 33.06 -27.59 -8.87
CA GLY A 306 32.05 -28.16 -7.98
C GLY A 306 32.62 -29.00 -6.82
N GLY A 307 31.85 -30.00 -6.39
CA GLY A 307 32.13 -30.79 -5.19
C GLY A 307 31.59 -30.14 -3.91
N TRP A 308 31.96 -30.66 -2.74
CA TRP A 308 31.48 -30.20 -1.44
C TRP A 308 32.49 -29.27 -0.76
N LEU A 309 32.07 -28.04 -0.47
CA LEU A 309 32.75 -27.14 0.45
C LEU A 309 32.50 -27.57 1.90
N TYR A 310 33.54 -27.45 2.73
CA TYR A 310 33.46 -27.63 4.17
C TYR A 310 33.56 -26.27 4.86
N ASP A 311 32.40 -25.77 5.30
CA ASP A 311 32.35 -24.67 6.26
C ASP A 311 32.07 -25.22 7.64
N ASP A 312 32.47 -24.49 8.69
CA ASP A 312 32.94 -25.08 9.96
C ASP A 312 31.93 -25.96 10.74
N TYR A 313 30.68 -26.05 10.30
CA TYR A 313 29.69 -27.04 10.76
C TYR A 313 28.80 -27.68 9.66
N HIS A 314 28.94 -27.34 8.38
CA HIS A 314 28.04 -27.77 7.30
C HIS A 314 28.75 -28.11 5.99
N TYR A 315 28.31 -29.20 5.35
CA TYR A 315 28.70 -29.57 3.99
C TYR A 315 27.76 -28.91 2.98
N ASN A 316 28.30 -28.04 2.13
CA ASN A 316 27.54 -27.38 1.06
C ASN A 316 28.10 -27.79 -0.32
N LEU A 317 27.23 -28.24 -1.23
CA LEU A 317 27.62 -28.44 -2.63
C LEU A 317 27.95 -27.09 -3.27
N ALA A 318 28.98 -27.07 -4.10
CA ALA A 318 29.48 -25.89 -4.79
C ALA A 318 29.30 -25.98 -6.31
N ASN A 319 29.31 -24.81 -6.94
CA ASN A 319 29.45 -24.60 -8.38
C ASN A 319 30.60 -23.63 -8.70
N SER A 320 31.53 -23.42 -7.76
CA SER A 320 32.71 -22.60 -7.98
C SER A 320 33.69 -23.25 -8.96
N ILE A 321 34.44 -22.42 -9.68
CA ILE A 321 35.63 -22.81 -10.43
C ILE A 321 36.85 -22.29 -9.67
N ASN A 322 37.79 -23.18 -9.39
CA ASN A 322 39.08 -22.86 -8.79
C ASN A 322 40.20 -23.29 -9.74
N TYR A 323 41.33 -22.57 -9.76
CA TYR A 323 42.56 -23.08 -10.36
C TYR A 323 43.71 -23.14 -9.36
N TYR A 324 44.62 -24.08 -9.64
CA TYR A 324 45.79 -24.42 -8.83
C TYR A 324 47.04 -24.34 -9.72
N ASN A 325 48.07 -23.66 -9.22
CA ASN A 325 49.37 -23.52 -9.88
C ASN A 325 50.45 -24.25 -9.08
N PHE A 326 51.22 -25.13 -9.74
CA PHE A 326 52.22 -26.01 -9.13
C PHE A 326 53.69 -25.67 -9.47
N PHE A 327 53.94 -24.52 -10.13
CA PHE A 327 55.26 -24.17 -10.65
C PHE A 327 56.30 -23.80 -9.60
N ASN A 328 55.89 -23.07 -8.56
CA ASN A 328 56.76 -22.75 -7.44
C ASN A 328 56.55 -23.80 -6.35
N GLU A 329 57.51 -23.96 -5.43
CA GLU A 329 57.37 -24.88 -4.28
C GLU A 329 56.21 -24.48 -3.34
N THR A 330 55.63 -23.29 -3.54
CA THR A 330 54.34 -22.85 -3.01
C THR A 330 53.23 -22.99 -4.06
N ILE A 331 52.19 -23.77 -3.74
CA ILE A 331 51.00 -23.91 -4.59
C ILE A 331 50.13 -22.66 -4.40
N PHE A 332 49.81 -21.98 -5.51
CA PHE A 332 48.90 -20.84 -5.49
C PHE A 332 47.50 -21.25 -5.93
N THR A 333 46.49 -20.73 -5.22
CA THR A 333 45.07 -20.87 -5.57
C THR A 333 44.42 -19.54 -5.84
N LYS A 334 43.45 -19.56 -6.74
CA LYS A 334 42.49 -18.48 -6.91
C LYS A 334 41.13 -19.06 -7.30
N GLU A 335 40.11 -18.63 -6.58
CA GLU A 335 38.72 -18.81 -6.99
C GLU A 335 38.47 -17.91 -8.21
N VAL A 336 38.08 -18.52 -9.33
CA VAL A 336 37.77 -17.83 -10.60
C VAL A 336 36.34 -17.32 -10.55
N ILE A 337 35.45 -18.14 -10.01
CA ILE A 337 34.03 -17.86 -9.81
C ILE A 337 33.64 -18.40 -8.44
N SER A 338 33.13 -17.51 -7.59
CA SER A 338 32.61 -17.86 -6.27
C SER A 338 31.27 -18.58 -6.36
N THR A 339 31.01 -19.48 -5.41
CA THR A 339 29.70 -20.13 -5.26
C THR A 339 28.58 -19.10 -5.19
N PHE A 340 27.53 -19.27 -6.01
CA PHE A 340 26.42 -18.31 -6.10
C PHE A 340 25.05 -19.00 -6.08
N ASN A 341 24.03 -18.23 -5.71
CA ASN A 341 22.65 -18.70 -5.60
C ASN A 341 21.79 -18.15 -6.75
N SER A 342 21.14 -19.05 -7.49
CA SER A 342 20.27 -18.72 -8.62
C SER A 342 18.95 -19.49 -8.56
N PRO A 343 17.83 -18.94 -9.05
CA PRO A 343 16.58 -19.69 -9.19
C PRO A 343 16.76 -20.94 -10.06
N THR A 344 16.22 -22.07 -9.59
CA THR A 344 16.15 -23.32 -10.35
C THR A 344 15.24 -23.19 -11.58
N ALA A 345 15.50 -23.99 -12.61
CA ALA A 345 14.69 -24.05 -13.83
C ALA A 345 13.23 -24.43 -13.51
N ARG A 346 12.26 -23.65 -14.02
CA ARG A 346 10.84 -23.77 -13.69
C ARG A 346 9.90 -23.35 -14.82
N THR A 347 8.71 -23.96 -14.90
CA THR A 347 7.60 -23.51 -15.77
C THR A 347 6.44 -22.97 -14.94
N HIS A 348 5.54 -22.23 -15.61
CA HIS A 348 4.27 -21.75 -15.04
C HIS A 348 4.46 -21.02 -13.70
N SER A 349 5.59 -20.32 -13.60
CA SER A 349 5.93 -19.34 -12.58
C SER A 349 5.42 -17.97 -13.00
N ALA A 350 5.40 -17.03 -12.05
CA ALA A 350 5.03 -15.65 -12.31
C ALA A 350 6.26 -14.73 -12.21
N MET A 351 6.35 -13.73 -13.08
CA MET A 351 7.37 -12.67 -13.01
C MET A 351 6.69 -11.30 -13.09
N CYS A 352 7.13 -10.35 -12.25
CA CYS A 352 6.55 -9.02 -12.10
C CYS A 352 7.64 -7.94 -11.96
N LEU A 353 7.39 -6.72 -12.45
CA LEU A 353 8.29 -5.58 -12.33
C LEU A 353 7.87 -4.72 -11.13
N ILE A 354 8.74 -4.62 -10.13
CA ILE A 354 8.50 -3.81 -8.93
C ILE A 354 9.77 -2.99 -8.66
N LYS A 355 9.64 -1.66 -8.59
CA LYS A 355 10.75 -0.70 -8.37
C LYS A 355 11.97 -0.94 -9.25
N GLY A 356 11.75 -1.31 -10.52
CA GLY A 356 12.81 -1.59 -11.49
C GLY A 356 13.56 -2.93 -11.30
N LYS A 357 13.07 -3.83 -10.44
CA LYS A 357 13.59 -5.19 -10.18
C LYS A 357 12.56 -6.26 -10.57
N PHE A 358 13.02 -7.47 -10.91
CA PHE A 358 12.12 -8.56 -11.33
C PHE A 358 11.86 -9.54 -10.19
N TYR A 359 10.60 -9.67 -9.80
CA TYR A 359 10.14 -10.58 -8.76
C TYR A 359 9.63 -11.86 -9.42
N VAL A 360 10.26 -13.01 -9.15
CA VAL A 360 9.86 -14.33 -9.66
C VAL A 360 9.35 -15.19 -8.52
N PHE A 361 8.12 -15.69 -8.64
CA PHE A 361 7.49 -16.55 -7.63
C PHE A 361 7.08 -17.91 -8.20
N GLY A 362 7.27 -18.96 -7.38
CA GLY A 362 6.64 -20.26 -7.54
C GLY A 362 6.94 -20.97 -8.85
N GLY A 363 5.97 -21.72 -9.35
CA GLY A 363 6.07 -22.58 -10.53
C GLY A 363 6.29 -24.05 -10.15
N LYS A 364 6.77 -24.85 -11.10
CA LYS A 364 7.23 -26.23 -10.84
C LYS A 364 8.50 -26.54 -11.62
N ASN A 365 9.28 -27.48 -11.13
CA ASN A 365 10.32 -28.18 -11.90
C ASN A 365 9.80 -29.59 -12.27
N LYS A 366 10.70 -30.51 -12.67
CA LYS A 366 10.35 -31.88 -13.04
C LYS A 366 9.75 -32.70 -11.88
N ASP A 367 10.23 -32.44 -10.66
CA ASP A 367 10.07 -33.34 -9.52
C ASP A 367 9.13 -32.78 -8.44
N TYR A 368 9.03 -31.45 -8.31
CA TYR A 368 8.20 -30.78 -7.29
C TYR A 368 7.73 -29.37 -7.70
N TYR A 369 6.70 -28.90 -6.99
CA TYR A 369 6.22 -27.52 -7.04
C TYR A 369 7.09 -26.59 -6.19
N LEU A 370 7.11 -25.31 -6.53
CA LEU A 370 8.01 -24.30 -5.96
C LEU A 370 7.22 -23.22 -5.20
N LYS A 371 7.79 -22.66 -4.13
CA LYS A 371 7.22 -21.57 -3.29
C LYS A 371 8.20 -20.43 -2.99
N ASP A 372 9.37 -20.48 -3.60
CA ASP A 372 10.45 -19.51 -3.43
C ASP A 372 10.14 -18.20 -4.17
N MET A 373 10.61 -17.09 -3.58
CA MET A 373 10.50 -15.72 -4.09
C MET A 373 11.92 -15.24 -4.41
N TRP A 374 12.22 -15.04 -5.68
CA TRP A 374 13.51 -14.55 -6.15
C TRP A 374 13.39 -13.13 -6.69
N VAL A 375 14.38 -12.28 -6.43
CA VAL A 375 14.45 -10.92 -6.95
C VAL A 375 15.72 -10.77 -7.79
N TYR A 376 15.57 -10.37 -9.05
CA TYR A 376 16.68 -9.97 -9.92
C TYR A 376 16.83 -8.46 -9.93
N ASP A 377 18.06 -7.98 -9.82
CA ASP A 377 18.40 -6.56 -9.86
C ASP A 377 19.17 -6.24 -11.16
N PRO A 378 18.50 -5.75 -12.23
CA PRO A 378 19.10 -5.68 -13.56
C PRO A 378 20.38 -4.83 -13.67
N PRO A 379 20.52 -3.67 -12.99
CA PRO A 379 21.79 -2.93 -12.92
C PRO A 379 22.96 -3.71 -12.32
N ASN A 380 22.69 -4.54 -11.30
CA ASN A 380 23.72 -5.29 -10.57
C ASN A 380 23.92 -6.71 -11.15
N MET A 381 22.98 -7.20 -11.95
CA MET A 381 22.95 -8.54 -12.56
C MET A 381 22.99 -9.69 -11.52
N VAL A 382 22.44 -9.47 -10.33
CA VAL A 382 22.42 -10.43 -9.22
C VAL A 382 20.98 -10.91 -8.94
N TRP A 383 20.85 -12.21 -8.63
CA TRP A 383 19.64 -12.79 -8.04
C TRP A 383 19.77 -12.86 -6.50
N THR A 384 18.71 -12.50 -5.79
CA THR A 384 18.60 -12.67 -4.35
C THR A 384 17.37 -13.49 -3.98
N LEU A 385 17.54 -14.50 -3.14
CA LEU A 385 16.42 -15.24 -2.54
C LEU A 385 15.83 -14.38 -1.42
N THR A 386 14.54 -14.05 -1.51
CA THR A 386 13.84 -13.24 -0.50
C THR A 386 13.21 -14.13 0.55
N THR A 387 13.57 -13.91 1.81
CA THR A 387 12.89 -14.51 2.97
C THR A 387 11.63 -13.71 3.29
N THR A 388 10.48 -14.39 3.33
CA THR A 388 9.19 -13.76 3.63
C THR A 388 8.83 -13.94 5.10
N THR A 389 8.30 -12.90 5.74
CA THR A 389 8.06 -12.86 7.19
C THR A 389 6.72 -13.47 7.64
N SER A 390 5.87 -13.90 6.70
CA SER A 390 4.49 -14.34 6.96
C SER A 390 4.12 -15.63 6.19
N ILE A 391 2.84 -16.04 6.31
CA ILE A 391 2.30 -17.24 5.64
C ILE A 391 2.30 -17.04 4.12
N SER A 392 3.26 -17.64 3.44
CA SER A 392 3.33 -17.69 1.97
C SER A 392 2.26 -18.62 1.37
N PRO A 393 1.94 -18.48 0.06
CA PRO A 393 1.20 -19.51 -0.66
C PRO A 393 1.89 -20.89 -0.55
N SER A 394 1.11 -21.97 -0.73
CA SER A 394 1.65 -23.32 -0.92
C SER A 394 2.51 -23.39 -2.18
N ALA A 395 3.43 -24.35 -2.25
CA ALA A 395 4.27 -24.57 -3.42
C ALA A 395 3.41 -25.00 -4.61
N ARG A 396 3.35 -24.16 -5.66
CA ARG A 396 2.31 -24.26 -6.70
C ARG A 396 2.75 -23.76 -8.08
N SER A 397 2.06 -24.22 -9.12
CA SER A 397 2.22 -23.78 -10.50
C SER A 397 0.86 -23.49 -11.16
N ASN A 398 0.84 -22.95 -12.37
CA ASN A 398 -0.40 -22.68 -13.13
C ASN A 398 -1.40 -21.76 -12.39
N PHE A 399 -0.91 -20.93 -11.46
CA PHE A 399 -1.70 -19.92 -10.78
C PHE A 399 -1.80 -18.66 -11.64
N ALA A 400 -2.88 -17.92 -11.47
CA ALA A 400 -3.01 -16.59 -12.06
C ALA A 400 -2.19 -15.58 -11.25
N SER A 401 -1.57 -14.61 -11.91
CA SER A 401 -0.72 -13.61 -11.26
C SER A 401 -0.78 -12.26 -11.95
N SER A 402 -0.59 -11.18 -11.19
CA SER A 402 -0.52 -9.81 -11.69
C SER A 402 0.14 -8.90 -10.66
N CYS A 403 0.59 -7.71 -11.04
CA CYS A 403 1.19 -6.73 -10.12
C CYS A 403 0.69 -5.31 -10.37
N GLU A 404 0.70 -4.48 -9.33
CA GLU A 404 0.45 -3.04 -9.44
C GLU A 404 1.30 -2.30 -8.40
N GLY A 405 2.28 -1.51 -8.86
CA GLY A 405 3.18 -0.77 -7.99
C GLY A 405 4.04 -1.70 -7.12
N ASP A 406 3.73 -1.76 -5.83
CA ASP A 406 4.49 -2.53 -4.83
C ASP A 406 3.84 -3.88 -4.47
N ALA A 407 2.70 -4.20 -5.08
CA ALA A 407 1.91 -5.40 -4.78
C ALA A 407 1.99 -6.46 -5.88
N PHE A 408 2.06 -7.73 -5.46
CA PHE A 408 2.10 -8.92 -6.32
C PHE A 408 0.95 -9.86 -5.93
N LEU A 409 0.00 -10.09 -6.83
CA LEU A 409 -1.12 -11.02 -6.68
C LEU A 409 -0.75 -12.44 -7.13
N VAL A 410 -1.16 -13.44 -6.35
CA VAL A 410 -1.21 -14.86 -6.70
C VAL A 410 -2.64 -15.36 -6.45
N TRP A 411 -3.21 -16.06 -7.43
CA TRP A 411 -4.56 -16.62 -7.32
C TRP A 411 -4.66 -18.05 -7.86
N GLY A 412 -5.23 -18.94 -7.04
CA GLY A 412 -5.53 -20.33 -7.41
C GLY A 412 -4.30 -21.14 -7.85
N GLY A 413 -4.46 -21.94 -8.90
CA GLY A 413 -3.42 -22.81 -9.46
C GLY A 413 -3.48 -24.24 -8.94
N GLU A 414 -2.34 -24.94 -9.04
CA GLU A 414 -2.20 -26.36 -8.71
C GLU A 414 -0.97 -26.59 -7.82
N ASP A 415 -1.16 -27.30 -6.71
CA ASP A 415 -0.10 -27.79 -5.83
C ASP A 415 -0.17 -29.33 -5.66
N ALA A 416 0.62 -29.88 -4.74
CA ALA A 416 0.67 -31.31 -4.45
C ALA A 416 -0.64 -31.91 -3.88
N THR A 417 -1.56 -31.07 -3.39
CA THR A 417 -2.87 -31.47 -2.84
C THR A 417 -4.01 -31.34 -3.85
N GLY A 418 -3.84 -30.53 -4.91
CA GLY A 418 -4.77 -30.39 -6.01
C GLY A 418 -4.94 -28.95 -6.50
N LEU A 419 -6.16 -28.64 -6.98
CA LEU A 419 -6.53 -27.33 -7.50
C LEU A 419 -6.91 -26.36 -6.36
N ASN A 420 -6.60 -25.07 -6.55
CA ASN A 420 -6.81 -24.00 -5.59
C ASN A 420 -7.67 -22.83 -6.16
N ASN A 421 -8.23 -22.02 -5.27
CA ASN A 421 -8.99 -20.77 -5.56
C ASN A 421 -8.77 -19.67 -4.49
N ASP A 422 -7.70 -19.81 -3.71
CA ASP A 422 -7.24 -18.88 -2.69
C ASP A 422 -6.62 -17.62 -3.30
N VAL A 423 -6.63 -16.52 -2.53
CA VAL A 423 -6.10 -15.21 -2.92
C VAL A 423 -4.95 -14.85 -2.00
N PHE A 424 -3.78 -14.57 -2.57
CA PHE A 424 -2.62 -14.08 -1.84
C PHE A 424 -2.09 -12.81 -2.49
N ILE A 425 -1.75 -11.80 -1.69
CA ILE A 425 -1.10 -10.57 -2.15
C ILE A 425 0.17 -10.32 -1.34
N TYR A 426 1.30 -10.20 -2.01
CA TYR A 426 2.60 -9.88 -1.41
C TYR A 426 2.85 -8.38 -1.48
N ASN A 427 3.35 -7.83 -0.37
CA ASN A 427 3.77 -6.45 -0.24
C ASN A 427 5.30 -6.36 -0.25
N SER A 428 5.87 -5.74 -1.28
CA SER A 428 7.32 -5.55 -1.41
C SER A 428 7.93 -4.53 -0.44
N LEU A 429 7.11 -3.73 0.26
CA LEU A 429 7.57 -2.83 1.32
C LEU A 429 7.86 -3.60 2.62
N THR A 430 6.92 -4.45 3.05
CA THR A 430 7.02 -5.21 4.31
C THR A 430 7.65 -6.61 4.14
N ASN A 431 7.91 -7.04 2.90
CA ASN A 431 8.33 -8.39 2.53
C ASN A 431 7.38 -9.51 3.04
N ALA A 432 6.08 -9.19 3.16
CA ALA A 432 5.07 -10.09 3.70
C ALA A 432 4.00 -10.46 2.67
N TRP A 433 3.55 -11.72 2.71
CA TRP A 433 2.33 -12.20 2.08
C TRP A 433 1.12 -12.00 2.99
N ASN A 434 0.01 -11.52 2.42
CA ASN A 434 -1.31 -11.47 3.04
C ASN A 434 -2.23 -12.48 2.35
N SER A 435 -2.79 -13.42 3.12
CA SER A 435 -3.85 -14.31 2.66
C SER A 435 -5.20 -13.63 2.84
N LEU A 436 -6.02 -13.59 1.79
CA LEU A 436 -7.31 -12.91 1.80
C LEU A 436 -8.44 -13.93 1.76
N ILE A 437 -9.16 -14.06 2.88
CA ILE A 437 -10.28 -14.99 3.03
C ILE A 437 -11.55 -14.32 2.48
N PRO A 438 -12.21 -14.89 1.45
CA PRO A 438 -13.45 -14.32 0.91
C PRO A 438 -14.63 -14.51 1.86
N ILE A 439 -15.51 -13.50 1.94
CA ILE A 439 -16.71 -13.51 2.80
C ILE A 439 -17.96 -14.04 2.05
N THR A 440 -17.93 -14.03 0.71
CA THR A 440 -19.05 -14.45 -0.16
C THR A 440 -19.21 -15.96 -0.27
N VAL A 441 -20.45 -16.45 -0.26
CA VAL A 441 -20.80 -17.87 -0.49
C VAL A 441 -20.56 -18.31 -1.94
N GLY A 442 -20.72 -17.39 -2.91
CA GLY A 442 -20.41 -17.64 -4.32
C GLY A 442 -19.00 -17.18 -4.70
N ILE A 443 -18.05 -18.12 -4.72
CA ILE A 443 -16.66 -17.89 -5.15
C ILE A 443 -16.31 -18.67 -6.42
N PRO A 444 -15.27 -18.29 -7.19
CA PRO A 444 -14.84 -19.06 -8.35
C PRO A 444 -14.39 -20.48 -7.93
N SER A 445 -14.63 -21.46 -8.80
CA SER A 445 -14.19 -22.84 -8.61
C SER A 445 -12.66 -22.96 -8.54
N LYS A 446 -12.18 -23.97 -7.79
CA LYS A 446 -10.78 -24.39 -7.72
C LYS A 446 -10.27 -24.76 -9.11
N ARG A 447 -9.30 -24.02 -9.63
CA ARG A 447 -8.87 -24.11 -11.04
C ARG A 447 -7.41 -23.73 -11.24
N LYS A 448 -6.86 -24.19 -12.36
CA LYS A 448 -5.50 -23.86 -12.82
C LYS A 448 -5.51 -23.31 -14.23
N GLY A 449 -4.46 -22.57 -14.61
CA GLY A 449 -4.32 -21.95 -15.93
C GLY A 449 -5.30 -20.80 -16.17
N ALA A 450 -5.83 -20.20 -15.10
CA ALA A 450 -6.58 -18.94 -15.19
C ALA A 450 -5.62 -17.76 -15.38
N CYS A 451 -6.14 -16.64 -15.87
CA CYS A 451 -5.43 -15.36 -15.87
C CYS A 451 -6.00 -14.44 -14.80
N ALA A 452 -5.22 -13.43 -14.41
CA ALA A 452 -5.69 -12.36 -13.53
C ALA A 452 -5.09 -11.01 -13.92
N VAL A 453 -5.81 -9.93 -13.61
CA VAL A 453 -5.33 -8.55 -13.67
C VAL A 453 -5.60 -7.89 -12.32
N LEU A 454 -4.56 -7.33 -11.68
CA LEU A 454 -4.67 -6.51 -10.48
C LEU A 454 -4.88 -5.03 -10.88
N LYS A 455 -5.97 -4.44 -10.43
CA LYS A 455 -6.23 -3.00 -10.54
C LYS A 455 -6.98 -2.51 -9.29
N LEU A 456 -6.24 -2.28 -8.22
CA LEU A 456 -6.77 -2.04 -6.89
C LEU A 456 -7.73 -0.84 -6.88
N PRO A 457 -8.95 -0.98 -6.32
CA PRO A 457 -9.35 -1.95 -5.30
C PRO A 457 -9.83 -3.33 -5.82
N TYR A 458 -9.71 -3.62 -7.11
CA TYR A 458 -10.20 -4.87 -7.70
C TYR A 458 -9.08 -5.78 -8.24
N ALA A 459 -9.37 -7.08 -8.29
CA ALA A 459 -8.71 -8.00 -9.21
C ALA A 459 -9.76 -8.66 -10.11
N TYR A 460 -9.43 -8.86 -11.37
CA TYR A 460 -10.28 -9.54 -12.34
C TYR A 460 -9.65 -10.88 -12.71
N ILE A 461 -10.45 -11.94 -12.68
CA ILE A 461 -10.00 -13.33 -12.85
C ILE A 461 -10.90 -14.01 -13.87
N THR A 462 -10.31 -14.73 -14.84
CA THR A 462 -11.09 -15.48 -15.84
C THR A 462 -10.32 -16.66 -16.44
N GLY A 463 -11.05 -17.55 -17.11
CA GLY A 463 -10.54 -18.77 -17.70
C GLY A 463 -10.09 -19.80 -16.66
N GLY A 464 -9.18 -20.66 -17.11
CA GLY A 464 -8.68 -21.83 -16.39
C GLY A 464 -9.53 -23.08 -16.62
N ILE A 465 -9.07 -24.18 -16.02
CA ILE A 465 -9.75 -25.47 -16.00
C ILE A 465 -9.98 -25.92 -14.56
N ASP A 466 -11.21 -26.33 -14.27
CA ASP A 466 -11.63 -26.98 -13.01
C ASP A 466 -12.00 -28.46 -13.25
N SER A 467 -12.61 -29.11 -12.27
CA SER A 467 -13.03 -30.51 -12.37
C SER A 467 -14.12 -30.79 -13.41
N ASN A 468 -14.84 -29.76 -13.86
CA ASN A 468 -15.97 -29.85 -14.79
C ASN A 468 -15.57 -29.44 -16.22
N GLY A 469 -14.41 -28.81 -16.41
CA GLY A 469 -13.86 -28.42 -17.70
C GLY A 469 -13.35 -26.99 -17.75
N ILE A 470 -13.34 -26.40 -18.94
CA ILE A 470 -12.87 -25.03 -19.16
C ILE A 470 -13.89 -24.04 -18.57
N CYS A 471 -13.42 -23.13 -17.73
CA CYS A 471 -14.26 -22.12 -17.11
C CYS A 471 -14.51 -20.95 -18.08
N ASN A 472 -15.78 -20.52 -18.19
CA ASN A 472 -16.26 -19.50 -19.13
C ASN A 472 -16.80 -18.24 -18.40
N ASP A 473 -16.22 -17.93 -17.25
CA ASP A 473 -16.70 -16.92 -16.31
C ASP A 473 -15.64 -15.83 -16.07
N LEU A 474 -16.11 -14.59 -15.92
CA LEU A 474 -15.30 -13.45 -15.52
C LEU A 474 -15.74 -13.00 -14.13
N TRP A 475 -14.80 -13.01 -13.20
CA TRP A 475 -15.00 -12.67 -11.79
C TRP A 475 -14.24 -11.39 -11.44
N ARG A 476 -14.83 -10.61 -10.55
CA ARG A 476 -14.21 -9.48 -9.86
C ARG A 476 -14.09 -9.81 -8.38
N PHE A 477 -12.87 -9.80 -7.85
CA PHE A 477 -12.59 -9.78 -6.42
C PHE A 477 -12.43 -8.34 -5.96
N ASN A 478 -13.02 -7.96 -4.82
CA ASN A 478 -12.89 -6.65 -4.22
C ASN A 478 -12.06 -6.74 -2.93
N PHE A 479 -10.89 -6.09 -2.91
CA PHE A 479 -9.99 -6.05 -1.76
C PHE A 479 -10.53 -5.21 -0.59
N GLY A 480 -11.47 -4.29 -0.85
CA GLY A 480 -12.08 -3.43 0.14
C GLY A 480 -13.11 -4.11 1.03
N ASN A 481 -13.66 -5.27 0.64
CA ASN A 481 -14.62 -6.02 1.46
C ASN A 481 -14.46 -7.56 1.36
N SER A 482 -13.40 -8.05 0.72
CA SER A 482 -13.13 -9.47 0.47
C SER A 482 -14.30 -10.24 -0.16
N THR A 483 -14.98 -9.63 -1.14
CA THR A 483 -16.11 -10.27 -1.85
C THR A 483 -15.79 -10.60 -3.30
N TYR A 484 -16.39 -11.69 -3.80
CA TYR A 484 -16.44 -12.02 -5.21
C TYR A 484 -17.77 -11.61 -5.84
N ALA A 485 -17.72 -11.13 -7.08
CA ALA A 485 -18.87 -10.98 -7.95
C ALA A 485 -18.55 -11.55 -9.35
N LYS A 486 -19.40 -12.43 -9.88
CA LYS A 486 -19.35 -12.82 -11.29
C LYS A 486 -19.93 -11.68 -12.12
N ILE A 487 -19.13 -11.08 -12.99
CA ILE A 487 -19.50 -9.87 -13.75
C ILE A 487 -19.88 -10.18 -15.21
N ALA A 488 -19.41 -11.29 -15.78
CA ALA A 488 -19.83 -11.75 -17.10
C ALA A 488 -19.66 -13.27 -17.29
N THR A 489 -20.28 -13.78 -18.34
CA THR A 489 -19.91 -15.04 -19.00
C THR A 489 -19.11 -14.66 -20.25
N VAL A 490 -17.95 -15.26 -20.44
CA VAL A 490 -16.95 -14.94 -21.48
C VAL A 490 -16.46 -16.23 -22.15
N PRO A 491 -15.83 -16.18 -23.33
CA PRO A 491 -15.23 -17.37 -23.93
C PRO A 491 -14.21 -18.04 -23.00
N GLY A 492 -14.36 -19.34 -22.78
CA GLY A 492 -13.46 -20.10 -21.90
C GLY A 492 -12.11 -20.39 -22.56
N SER A 493 -11.03 -20.34 -21.78
CA SER A 493 -9.67 -20.65 -22.23
C SER A 493 -8.76 -21.05 -21.07
N ILE A 494 -7.71 -21.83 -21.35
CA ILE A 494 -6.66 -22.21 -20.39
C ILE A 494 -5.34 -21.53 -20.78
N ASN A 495 -4.56 -21.02 -19.84
CA ASN A 495 -3.27 -20.36 -20.05
C ASN A 495 -3.30 -19.13 -20.99
N ALA A 496 -4.45 -18.47 -21.13
CA ALA A 496 -4.56 -17.19 -21.82
C ALA A 496 -3.83 -16.06 -21.06
N LYS A 497 -3.49 -14.98 -21.76
CA LYS A 497 -2.93 -13.76 -21.16
C LYS A 497 -3.99 -12.66 -21.10
N CYS A 498 -3.95 -11.88 -20.03
CA CYS A 498 -4.97 -10.88 -19.73
C CYS A 498 -4.31 -9.53 -19.43
N PHE A 499 -4.83 -8.49 -20.05
CA PHE A 499 -4.35 -7.13 -20.03
C PHE A 499 -5.47 -6.18 -19.59
N PHE A 500 -5.11 -5.00 -19.10
CA PHE A 500 -6.06 -3.98 -18.70
C PHE A 500 -5.60 -2.61 -19.21
N HIS A 501 -6.47 -1.94 -19.97
CA HIS A 501 -6.30 -0.57 -20.41
C HIS A 501 -7.69 0.09 -20.48
N ASP A 502 -7.80 1.38 -20.19
CA ASP A 502 -9.02 2.19 -20.43
C ASP A 502 -10.37 1.59 -19.96
N ASN A 503 -10.36 0.90 -18.81
CA ASN A 503 -11.51 0.16 -18.26
C ASN A 503 -12.00 -1.02 -19.14
N ILE A 504 -11.13 -1.55 -19.99
CA ILE A 504 -11.31 -2.76 -20.80
C ILE A 504 -10.37 -3.84 -20.26
N ILE A 505 -10.91 -5.05 -20.12
CA ILE A 505 -10.14 -6.28 -19.86
C ILE A 505 -9.99 -7.01 -21.19
N GLU A 506 -8.78 -7.07 -21.71
CA GLU A 506 -8.46 -7.76 -22.97
C GLU A 506 -7.84 -9.12 -22.65
N VAL A 507 -8.37 -10.18 -23.25
CA VAL A 507 -7.93 -11.58 -23.05
C VAL A 507 -7.53 -12.15 -24.39
N ILE A 508 -6.33 -12.72 -24.47
CA ILE A 508 -5.69 -13.15 -25.72
C ILE A 508 -5.09 -14.55 -25.57
N GLY A 509 -5.28 -15.38 -26.61
CA GLY A 509 -4.66 -16.68 -26.78
C GLY A 509 -5.29 -17.76 -25.89
N GLY A 510 -4.45 -18.70 -25.48
CA GLY A 510 -4.84 -19.82 -24.62
C GLY A 510 -5.28 -21.07 -25.37
N ASN A 511 -5.60 -22.10 -24.58
CA ASN A 511 -5.79 -23.49 -24.98
C ASN A 511 -7.20 -23.99 -24.71
N ASP A 512 -7.63 -24.96 -25.52
CA ASP A 512 -8.77 -25.83 -25.26
C ASP A 512 -8.41 -26.95 -24.26
N ILE A 513 -9.33 -27.89 -24.04
CA ILE A 513 -9.17 -29.03 -23.12
C ILE A 513 -8.14 -30.07 -23.60
N ASN A 514 -7.81 -30.05 -24.90
CA ASN A 514 -6.82 -30.93 -25.55
C ASN A 514 -5.43 -30.26 -25.68
N GLU A 515 -5.25 -29.07 -25.07
CA GLU A 515 -4.08 -28.20 -25.22
C GLU A 515 -3.86 -27.69 -26.66
N GLU A 516 -4.92 -27.55 -27.46
CA GLU A 516 -4.89 -26.95 -28.79
C GLU A 516 -5.18 -25.44 -28.71
N PRO A 517 -4.47 -24.60 -29.49
CA PRO A 517 -4.58 -23.15 -29.38
C PRO A 517 -5.91 -22.63 -29.93
N LEU A 518 -6.64 -21.86 -29.11
CA LEU A 518 -8.04 -21.47 -29.40
C LEU A 518 -8.22 -20.36 -30.45
N GLY A 519 -7.16 -19.62 -30.81
CA GLY A 519 -7.30 -18.44 -31.69
C GLY A 519 -8.19 -17.35 -31.11
N LEU A 520 -8.26 -17.27 -29.78
CA LEU A 520 -9.19 -16.43 -29.06
C LEU A 520 -8.61 -15.04 -28.81
N LYS A 521 -9.38 -14.00 -29.12
CA LYS A 521 -9.27 -12.70 -28.48
C LYS A 521 -10.67 -12.22 -28.05
N PHE A 522 -10.80 -11.71 -26.84
CA PHE A 522 -11.99 -10.95 -26.44
C PHE A 522 -11.66 -9.75 -25.56
N GLU A 523 -12.53 -8.76 -25.59
CA GLU A 523 -12.46 -7.54 -24.80
C GLU A 523 -13.75 -7.39 -24.00
N TYR A 524 -13.65 -7.12 -22.70
CA TYR A 524 -14.78 -6.81 -21.85
C TYR A 524 -14.71 -5.37 -21.34
N SER A 525 -15.69 -4.54 -21.72
CA SER A 525 -15.79 -3.16 -21.25
C SER A 525 -16.50 -3.10 -19.90
N LEU A 526 -15.81 -2.61 -18.86
CA LEU A 526 -16.41 -2.36 -17.55
C LEU A 526 -17.48 -1.26 -17.57
N VAL A 527 -17.42 -0.35 -18.55
CA VAL A 527 -18.37 0.76 -18.70
C VAL A 527 -19.65 0.31 -19.40
N LEU A 528 -19.54 -0.49 -20.46
CA LEU A 528 -20.69 -0.95 -21.24
C LEU A 528 -21.27 -2.28 -20.74
N GLY A 529 -20.55 -3.02 -19.90
CA GLY A 529 -20.93 -4.37 -19.43
C GLY A 529 -20.98 -5.42 -20.55
N LYS A 530 -20.28 -5.19 -21.67
CA LYS A 530 -20.34 -6.00 -22.89
C LYS A 530 -19.01 -6.68 -23.20
N VAL A 531 -19.10 -7.91 -23.71
CA VAL A 531 -18.00 -8.67 -24.30
C VAL A 531 -18.01 -8.46 -25.82
N VAL A 532 -16.85 -8.19 -26.41
CA VAL A 532 -16.62 -8.16 -27.86
C VAL A 532 -15.58 -9.22 -28.20
N ASN A 533 -15.90 -10.11 -29.13
CA ASN A 533 -15.02 -11.20 -29.55
C ASN A 533 -14.36 -10.87 -30.89
N TYR A 534 -13.10 -11.26 -31.04
CA TYR A 534 -12.31 -11.08 -32.25
C TYR A 534 -11.63 -12.40 -32.62
N ASN A 535 -11.49 -12.67 -33.91
CA ASN A 535 -10.65 -13.77 -34.38
C ASN A 535 -9.18 -13.41 -34.15
N TRP A 536 -8.40 -14.36 -33.65
CA TRP A 536 -6.97 -14.20 -33.38
C TRP A 536 -6.17 -15.35 -33.97
N SER A 537 -4.85 -15.18 -34.03
CA SER A 537 -3.93 -16.25 -34.42
C SER A 537 -4.03 -17.44 -33.46
N LYS A 538 -4.22 -18.66 -33.98
CA LYS A 538 -4.21 -19.89 -33.18
C LYS A 538 -2.79 -20.22 -32.70
N ARG A 539 -2.36 -19.52 -31.65
CA ARG A 539 -1.15 -19.78 -30.88
C ARG A 539 -1.46 -19.87 -29.40
N SER A 540 -0.63 -20.61 -28.66
CA SER A 540 -0.70 -20.65 -27.20
C SER A 540 0.67 -20.78 -26.54
N GLY A 541 0.80 -20.19 -25.35
CA GLY A 541 2.05 -20.21 -24.57
C GLY A 541 3.16 -19.32 -25.11
N GLU A 542 2.88 -18.48 -26.12
CA GLU A 542 3.75 -17.43 -26.61
C GLU A 542 3.97 -16.32 -25.56
N ILE A 543 5.01 -15.51 -25.78
CA ILE A 543 5.13 -14.21 -25.11
C ILE A 543 4.16 -13.25 -25.81
N LEU A 544 3.22 -12.67 -25.06
CA LEU A 544 2.33 -11.61 -25.51
C LEU A 544 2.67 -10.28 -24.83
N LEU A 545 3.07 -9.28 -25.62
CA LEU A 545 3.33 -7.92 -25.16
C LEU A 545 2.37 -6.95 -25.85
N LYS A 546 1.57 -6.23 -25.07
CA LYS A 546 0.76 -5.11 -25.56
C LYS A 546 1.64 -3.87 -25.71
N LEU A 547 1.77 -3.40 -26.94
CA LEU A 547 2.36 -2.11 -27.31
C LEU A 547 1.23 -1.11 -27.57
N HIS A 548 1.56 0.17 -27.77
CA HIS A 548 0.58 1.22 -28.06
C HIS A 548 -0.20 0.92 -29.36
N ASP A 549 0.51 0.51 -30.42
CA ASP A 549 -0.06 0.31 -31.76
C ASP A 549 -0.34 -1.17 -32.11
N GLY A 550 -0.26 -2.08 -31.12
CA GLY A 550 -0.55 -3.49 -31.37
C GLY A 550 -0.18 -4.47 -30.27
N VAL A 551 -0.32 -5.76 -30.59
CA VAL A 551 0.14 -6.88 -29.75
C VAL A 551 1.28 -7.58 -30.45
N LEU A 552 2.47 -7.55 -29.83
CA LEU A 552 3.64 -8.31 -30.23
C LEU A 552 3.52 -9.73 -29.64
N GLN A 553 3.70 -10.74 -30.49
CA GLN A 553 3.69 -12.15 -30.16
C GLN A 553 5.04 -12.77 -30.48
N ILE A 554 5.60 -13.57 -29.58
CA ILE A 554 6.87 -14.26 -29.81
C ILE A 554 6.76 -15.74 -29.43
N GLY A 555 6.96 -16.61 -30.42
CA GLY A 555 6.98 -18.06 -30.27
C GLY A 555 5.58 -18.69 -30.09
N GLY A 556 5.46 -19.59 -29.12
CA GLY A 556 4.23 -20.35 -28.81
C GLY A 556 4.09 -21.67 -29.55
N LYS A 557 2.97 -22.35 -29.32
CA LYS A 557 2.55 -23.60 -29.97
C LYS A 557 1.51 -23.28 -31.05
N GLY A 558 1.73 -23.75 -32.27
CA GLY A 558 0.78 -23.62 -33.38
C GLY A 558 -0.23 -24.78 -33.46
N GLU A 559 -1.17 -24.69 -34.43
CA GLU A 559 -2.20 -25.71 -34.67
C GLU A 559 -1.63 -27.12 -34.92
N ASP A 560 -0.52 -27.21 -35.66
CA ASP A 560 0.23 -28.45 -35.94
C ASP A 560 0.86 -29.10 -34.68
N LYS A 561 0.61 -28.56 -33.48
CA LYS A 561 1.21 -28.94 -32.18
C LYS A 561 2.74 -28.73 -32.13
N LYS A 562 3.32 -28.15 -33.18
CA LYS A 562 4.71 -27.71 -33.25
C LYS A 562 4.91 -26.40 -32.48
N LEU A 563 6.08 -26.27 -31.88
CA LEU A 563 6.56 -24.99 -31.37
C LEU A 563 6.97 -24.10 -32.53
N LEU A 564 6.76 -22.80 -32.36
CA LEU A 564 7.04 -21.77 -33.33
C LEU A 564 8.20 -20.90 -32.83
N ASP A 565 9.01 -20.44 -33.76
CA ASP A 565 10.16 -19.56 -33.62
C ASP A 565 9.84 -18.13 -34.09
N SER A 566 8.59 -17.84 -34.46
CA SER A 566 8.23 -16.61 -35.17
C SER A 566 7.77 -15.46 -34.28
N VAL A 567 8.15 -14.25 -34.70
CA VAL A 567 7.72 -12.94 -34.20
C VAL A 567 6.57 -12.44 -35.06
N MET A 568 5.48 -12.03 -34.42
CA MET A 568 4.34 -11.39 -35.11
C MET A 568 3.89 -10.12 -34.40
N LEU A 569 3.41 -9.14 -35.16
CA LEU A 569 2.72 -7.95 -34.65
C LEU A 569 1.31 -7.94 -35.25
N ASN A 570 0.28 -7.84 -34.40
CA ASN A 570 -1.13 -7.83 -34.83
C ASN A 570 -1.49 -9.02 -35.75
N GLY A 571 -0.87 -10.19 -35.52
CA GLY A 571 -1.05 -11.40 -36.33
C GLY A 571 -0.26 -11.44 -37.64
N SER A 572 0.45 -10.38 -38.01
CA SER A 572 1.34 -10.33 -39.19
C SER A 572 2.76 -10.76 -38.82
N TYR A 573 3.36 -11.66 -39.59
CA TYR A 573 4.74 -12.10 -39.41
C TYR A 573 5.75 -10.96 -39.68
N ILE A 574 6.74 -10.80 -38.79
CA ILE A 574 7.83 -9.81 -38.95
C ILE A 574 9.20 -10.48 -39.04
N ASP A 575 9.47 -11.48 -38.19
CA ASP A 575 10.82 -12.05 -38.00
C ASP A 575 10.75 -13.46 -37.40
N THR A 576 11.90 -14.14 -37.27
CA THR A 576 12.05 -15.28 -36.35
C THR A 576 12.92 -14.93 -35.14
N VAL A 577 13.00 -15.87 -34.20
CA VAL A 577 13.82 -15.86 -32.99
C VAL A 577 14.59 -17.17 -32.95
N ASN A 578 15.84 -17.13 -32.50
CA ASN A 578 16.70 -18.32 -32.42
C ASN A 578 16.39 -19.26 -31.21
N ASP A 579 15.18 -19.20 -30.62
CA ASP A 579 14.72 -20.02 -29.49
C ASP A 579 13.22 -20.35 -29.59
N PHE A 580 12.81 -21.51 -29.06
CA PHE A 580 11.43 -22.02 -29.07
C PHE A 580 10.71 -21.76 -27.74
N LEU A 581 10.12 -20.57 -27.61
CA LEU A 581 9.44 -20.12 -26.40
C LEU A 581 8.09 -20.80 -26.20
N TYR A 582 7.87 -21.42 -25.04
CA TYR A 582 6.56 -21.96 -24.63
C TYR A 582 6.37 -21.90 -23.12
N LEU A 583 5.32 -21.17 -22.70
CA LEU A 583 4.91 -20.89 -21.31
C LEU A 583 6.04 -20.34 -20.40
N PRO A 584 6.87 -19.37 -20.88
CA PRO A 584 7.82 -18.69 -20.01
C PRO A 584 7.10 -17.71 -19.06
N ALA A 585 7.73 -17.43 -17.92
CA ALA A 585 7.48 -16.18 -17.21
C ALA A 585 8.27 -15.08 -17.91
N TYR A 586 7.68 -13.90 -18.17
CA TYR A 586 8.34 -12.82 -18.89
C TYR A 586 7.95 -11.45 -18.34
N ILE A 587 8.80 -10.46 -18.60
CA ILE A 587 8.60 -9.07 -18.23
C ILE A 587 9.21 -8.15 -19.28
N TYR A 588 8.56 -7.01 -19.53
CA TYR A 588 9.10 -5.98 -20.42
C TYR A 588 9.82 -4.91 -19.60
N TYR A 589 11.08 -4.64 -19.91
CA TYR A 589 11.94 -3.74 -19.15
C TYR A 589 12.82 -2.92 -20.09
N ASN A 590 12.88 -1.60 -19.86
CA ASN A 590 13.60 -0.66 -20.72
C ASN A 590 13.02 -0.71 -22.15
N HIS A 591 13.65 -1.47 -23.06
CA HIS A 591 13.18 -1.74 -24.43
C HIS A 591 13.23 -3.26 -24.77
N SER A 592 13.47 -4.12 -23.80
CA SER A 592 13.75 -5.55 -24.00
C SER A 592 12.81 -6.45 -23.22
N ILE A 593 12.59 -7.65 -23.72
CA ILE A 593 11.78 -8.68 -23.05
C ILE A 593 12.74 -9.62 -22.31
N TYR A 594 12.64 -9.64 -20.99
CA TYR A 594 13.34 -10.59 -20.14
C TYR A 594 12.41 -11.76 -19.86
N TYR A 595 12.90 -13.00 -19.98
CA TYR A 595 12.09 -14.18 -19.71
C TYR A 595 12.86 -15.25 -18.94
N PHE A 596 12.11 -15.99 -18.12
CA PHE A 596 12.57 -17.11 -17.31
C PHE A 596 11.80 -18.36 -17.74
N SER A 597 12.53 -19.43 -18.06
CA SER A 597 11.94 -20.69 -18.54
C SER A 597 12.80 -21.88 -18.12
N GLY A 598 12.18 -22.90 -17.54
CA GLY A 598 12.76 -24.24 -17.43
C GLY A 598 12.04 -25.22 -18.34
N SER A 599 12.76 -26.14 -18.97
CA SER A 599 12.14 -27.25 -19.70
C SER A 599 11.62 -28.32 -18.72
N ILE A 600 10.40 -28.82 -18.91
CA ILE A 600 9.83 -29.90 -18.09
C ILE A 600 9.25 -30.99 -18.99
N PHE A 601 9.69 -32.21 -18.70
CA PHE A 601 9.10 -33.44 -19.22
C PHE A 601 7.70 -33.64 -18.65
N THR A 602 6.68 -33.78 -19.51
CA THR A 602 5.35 -34.26 -19.10
C THR A 602 5.04 -35.58 -19.82
N THR A 603 4.32 -36.47 -19.15
CA THR A 603 4.10 -37.85 -19.61
C THR A 603 3.20 -38.01 -20.83
N ARG A 604 2.67 -36.91 -21.39
CA ARG A 604 1.77 -36.90 -22.56
C ARG A 604 2.34 -36.18 -23.78
N PHE A 605 3.42 -35.41 -23.63
CA PHE A 605 4.04 -34.68 -24.75
C PHE A 605 5.57 -34.71 -24.65
N THR A 606 6.19 -35.36 -25.63
CA THR A 606 7.61 -35.15 -25.96
C THR A 606 7.78 -33.79 -26.64
N LEU A 607 7.84 -32.72 -25.84
CA LEU A 607 8.15 -31.34 -26.29
C LEU A 607 9.62 -31.14 -26.71
N PHE A 608 10.19 -32.17 -27.35
CA PHE A 608 11.58 -32.41 -27.72
C PHE A 608 12.54 -32.56 -26.52
N PRO A 609 13.29 -33.68 -26.40
CA PRO A 609 14.36 -33.82 -25.40
C PRO A 609 15.59 -32.95 -25.68
N ASN A 610 15.68 -32.35 -26.88
CA ASN A 610 16.93 -31.83 -27.45
C ASN A 610 16.91 -30.32 -27.76
N LEU A 611 15.88 -29.56 -27.35
CA LEU A 611 15.83 -28.13 -27.66
C LEU A 611 16.49 -27.26 -26.57
N PRO A 612 17.40 -26.33 -26.96
CA PRO A 612 17.85 -25.23 -26.11
C PRO A 612 16.69 -24.52 -25.43
N ARG A 613 16.86 -24.18 -24.14
CA ARG A 613 16.13 -23.07 -23.50
C ARG A 613 16.98 -22.46 -22.39
N PRO A 614 17.43 -21.19 -22.51
CA PRO A 614 18.15 -20.54 -21.44
C PRO A 614 17.25 -20.42 -20.19
N LYS A 615 17.82 -20.69 -19.01
CA LYS A 615 17.08 -20.58 -17.74
C LYS A 615 16.52 -19.16 -17.56
N PHE A 616 17.33 -18.16 -17.94
CA PHE A 616 16.98 -16.75 -17.96
C PHE A 616 17.65 -16.06 -19.16
N ALA A 617 16.90 -15.29 -19.94
CA ALA A 617 17.42 -14.62 -21.14
C ALA A 617 16.69 -13.33 -21.47
N VAL A 618 17.29 -12.57 -22.40
CA VAL A 618 16.76 -11.30 -22.92
C VAL A 618 16.60 -11.38 -24.43
N ILE A 619 15.47 -10.87 -24.90
CA ILE A 619 15.18 -10.58 -26.30
C ILE A 619 15.31 -9.07 -26.47
N HIS A 620 16.29 -8.63 -27.25
CA HIS A 620 16.44 -7.23 -27.60
C HIS A 620 15.54 -6.92 -28.80
N LEU A 621 14.56 -6.03 -28.60
CA LEU A 621 13.78 -5.50 -29.71
C LEU A 621 14.61 -4.43 -30.42
N PRO A 622 14.91 -4.56 -31.71
CA PRO A 622 15.78 -3.61 -32.39
C PRO A 622 15.05 -2.27 -32.62
N PRO A 623 15.70 -1.12 -32.36
CA PRO A 623 15.12 0.18 -32.64
C PRO A 623 15.21 0.50 -34.14
N ASN A 624 14.12 0.30 -34.88
CA ASN A 624 13.76 0.97 -36.15
C ASN A 624 12.49 0.37 -36.79
N ASP A 625 11.79 1.17 -37.60
CA ASP A 625 10.77 0.95 -38.65
C ASP A 625 9.94 -0.35 -38.73
N LYS A 626 10.53 -1.55 -38.56
CA LYS A 626 9.83 -2.85 -38.66
C LYS A 626 8.61 -2.96 -37.74
N TYR A 627 8.59 -2.23 -36.62
CA TYR A 627 7.54 -2.28 -35.59
C TYR A 627 6.65 -1.03 -35.54
N GLY A 628 6.78 -0.12 -36.50
CA GLY A 628 5.70 0.81 -36.86
C GLY A 628 5.66 2.22 -36.23
N SER A 629 6.68 2.72 -35.53
CA SER A 629 6.74 4.16 -35.21
C SER A 629 8.16 4.72 -34.98
N ASP A 630 8.28 6.05 -35.13
CA ASP A 630 9.48 6.85 -34.82
C ASP A 630 9.86 6.90 -33.31
N ASN A 631 9.15 6.17 -32.44
CA ASN A 631 9.29 6.29 -30.98
C ASN A 631 9.66 4.97 -30.28
N TYR A 632 10.52 5.09 -29.27
CA TYR A 632 10.88 3.97 -28.39
C TYR A 632 9.73 3.70 -27.41
N TYR A 633 9.13 2.51 -27.46
CA TYR A 633 8.11 2.08 -26.50
C TYR A 633 8.73 1.71 -25.16
N CYS A 634 9.00 2.67 -24.29
CA CYS A 634 9.58 2.38 -22.98
C CYS A 634 8.62 1.58 -22.09
N SER A 635 9.15 0.64 -21.31
CA SER A 635 8.36 -0.11 -20.31
C SER A 635 7.77 0.81 -19.22
N GLU A 636 6.87 0.27 -18.41
CA GLU A 636 6.43 0.98 -17.20
C GLU A 636 7.61 1.32 -16.28
N GLY A 637 7.52 2.47 -15.59
CA GLY A 637 8.63 3.06 -14.84
C GLY A 637 9.73 3.73 -15.70
N PHE A 638 9.61 3.72 -17.02
CA PHE A 638 10.55 4.37 -17.94
C PHE A 638 9.85 5.38 -18.85
N PHE A 639 10.60 6.36 -19.35
CA PHE A 639 10.16 7.36 -20.31
C PHE A 639 11.17 7.53 -21.46
N ALA A 640 10.68 7.92 -22.64
CA ALA A 640 11.51 8.13 -23.82
C ALA A 640 12.19 9.51 -23.80
N TYR A 641 13.52 9.53 -23.68
CA TYR A 641 14.34 10.74 -23.76
C TYR A 641 15.41 10.59 -24.85
N LYS A 642 15.38 11.45 -25.87
CA LYS A 642 16.36 11.48 -26.99
C LYS A 642 16.61 10.12 -27.67
N GLY A 643 15.59 9.27 -27.78
CA GLY A 643 15.74 7.93 -28.35
C GLY A 643 16.37 6.89 -27.41
N VAL A 644 16.36 7.14 -26.11
CA VAL A 644 16.73 6.16 -25.07
C VAL A 644 15.62 6.11 -24.03
N CYS A 645 15.32 4.93 -23.51
CA CYS A 645 14.38 4.78 -22.40
C CYS A 645 15.13 4.96 -21.07
N GLU A 646 14.90 6.09 -20.42
CA GLU A 646 15.47 6.40 -19.11
C GLU A 646 14.49 6.01 -18.00
N LYS A 647 15.02 5.62 -16.83
CA LYS A 647 14.20 5.35 -15.64
C LYS A 647 13.57 6.64 -15.15
N CYS A 648 12.32 6.59 -14.73
CA CYS A 648 11.70 7.73 -14.06
C CYS A 648 12.51 8.13 -12.81
N PRO A 649 12.90 9.41 -12.68
CA PRO A 649 13.64 9.87 -11.51
C PRO A 649 12.77 9.77 -10.25
N ALA A 650 13.43 9.74 -9.09
CA ALA A 650 12.75 9.79 -7.80
C ALA A 650 11.78 11.00 -7.74
N GLY A 651 10.66 10.82 -7.04
CA GLY A 651 9.53 11.76 -7.02
C GLY A 651 8.59 11.66 -8.23
N THR A 652 8.89 10.81 -9.22
CA THR A 652 8.05 10.63 -10.42
C THR A 652 7.72 9.16 -10.67
N TYR A 653 6.71 8.90 -11.50
CA TYR A 653 6.27 7.57 -11.93
C TYR A 653 5.79 7.59 -13.39
N ALA A 654 5.76 6.42 -14.04
CA ALA A 654 5.18 6.26 -15.37
C ALA A 654 4.48 4.91 -15.49
N SER A 655 3.18 4.91 -15.82
CA SER A 655 2.32 3.73 -15.81
C SER A 655 1.90 3.32 -17.22
N GLY A 656 2.11 2.05 -17.57
CA GLY A 656 1.90 1.55 -18.94
C GLY A 656 3.14 1.70 -19.81
N VAL A 657 2.98 1.46 -21.12
CA VAL A 657 4.07 1.36 -22.11
C VAL A 657 4.06 2.57 -23.05
N GLY A 658 5.23 3.07 -23.44
CA GLY A 658 5.38 4.17 -24.40
C GLY A 658 5.32 5.58 -23.80
N ASN A 659 5.64 5.73 -22.51
CA ASN A 659 5.59 7.03 -21.82
C ASN A 659 6.60 8.01 -22.40
N LYS A 660 6.18 9.25 -22.67
CA LYS A 660 7.06 10.35 -23.16
C LYS A 660 7.66 11.19 -22.02
N GLU A 661 7.01 11.18 -20.87
CA GLU A 661 7.45 11.88 -19.65
C GLU A 661 7.00 11.10 -18.41
N CYS A 662 7.62 11.38 -17.26
CA CYS A 662 7.20 10.82 -15.98
C CYS A 662 6.30 11.80 -15.23
N LEU A 663 5.17 11.30 -14.75
CA LEU A 663 4.21 12.05 -13.94
C LEU A 663 4.80 12.29 -12.54
N LYS A 664 4.67 13.51 -12.03
CA LYS A 664 5.16 13.87 -10.69
C LYS A 664 4.19 13.39 -9.62
N CYS A 665 4.71 12.89 -8.50
CA CYS A 665 3.91 12.66 -7.30
C CYS A 665 3.31 13.99 -6.79
N ASP A 666 2.04 13.97 -6.39
CA ASP A 666 1.34 15.15 -5.87
C ASP A 666 1.98 15.72 -4.60
N LYS A 667 1.71 17.00 -4.31
CA LYS A 667 1.96 17.59 -2.98
C LYS A 667 1.29 16.75 -1.88
N GLY A 668 2.00 16.55 -0.78
CA GLY A 668 1.65 15.64 0.33
C GLY A 668 2.23 14.23 0.20
N PHE A 669 2.82 13.91 -0.96
CA PHE A 669 3.41 12.60 -1.25
C PHE A 669 4.88 12.73 -1.64
N TYR A 670 5.63 11.64 -1.50
CA TYR A 670 7.03 11.52 -1.92
C TYR A 670 7.29 10.14 -2.55
N ASN A 671 8.36 10.04 -3.33
CA ASN A 671 8.89 8.75 -3.79
C ASN A 671 10.43 8.84 -3.81
N SER A 672 11.11 8.05 -2.99
CA SER A 672 12.58 8.01 -2.94
C SER A 672 13.21 7.10 -4.01
N PHE A 673 12.42 6.25 -4.68
CA PHE A 673 12.90 5.24 -5.63
C PHE A 673 12.78 5.71 -7.09
N GLN A 674 13.77 5.35 -7.91
CA GLN A 674 13.68 5.50 -9.36
C GLN A 674 12.88 4.35 -9.98
N GLY A 675 12.27 4.58 -11.14
CA GLY A 675 11.58 3.54 -11.91
C GLY A 675 10.24 3.10 -11.33
N ALA A 676 9.48 4.01 -10.70
CA ALA A 676 8.14 3.72 -10.22
C ALA A 676 7.14 3.55 -11.38
N SER A 677 6.45 2.41 -11.40
CA SER A 677 5.47 2.03 -12.43
C SER A 677 4.04 2.46 -12.11
N SER A 678 3.75 2.92 -10.89
CA SER A 678 2.39 3.26 -10.46
C SER A 678 2.35 4.48 -9.53
N VAL A 679 1.23 5.21 -9.58
CA VAL A 679 0.91 6.27 -8.62
C VAL A 679 0.86 5.76 -7.17
N ARG A 680 0.65 4.45 -6.95
CA ARG A 680 0.73 3.82 -5.61
C ARG A 680 2.14 3.82 -5.00
N GLN A 681 3.18 4.09 -5.79
CA GLN A 681 4.56 4.27 -5.33
C GLN A 681 4.88 5.75 -5.01
N CYS A 682 3.92 6.65 -5.17
CA CYS A 682 3.90 7.91 -4.42
C CYS A 682 3.36 7.59 -3.02
N TYR A 683 4.23 7.63 -2.01
CA TYR A 683 3.87 7.38 -0.61
C TYR A 683 3.44 8.69 0.06
N PRO A 684 2.40 8.71 0.89
CA PRO A 684 2.06 9.89 1.67
C PRO A 684 3.18 10.21 2.67
N CYS A 685 3.45 11.49 2.89
CA CYS A 685 4.42 11.91 3.90
C CYS A 685 4.03 11.40 5.28
N PRO A 686 4.93 10.76 6.06
CA PRO A 686 4.62 10.27 7.40
C PRO A 686 4.27 11.42 8.36
N GLU A 687 3.56 11.08 9.42
CA GLU A 687 3.22 11.98 10.53
C GLU A 687 4.46 12.76 11.04
N GLY A 688 4.29 14.05 11.32
CA GLY A 688 5.40 14.94 11.67
C GLY A 688 6.19 15.46 10.46
N THR A 689 5.81 15.11 9.23
CA THR A 689 6.44 15.62 8.01
C THR A 689 5.42 16.12 6.97
N TYR A 690 5.87 16.95 6.02
CA TYR A 690 5.04 17.47 4.94
C TYR A 690 5.80 17.57 3.62
N ASN A 691 5.08 17.66 2.50
CA ASN A 691 5.68 18.01 1.21
C ASN A 691 4.81 19.02 0.41
N ASN A 692 5.32 20.24 0.28
CA ASN A 692 4.64 21.36 -0.37
C ASN A 692 4.90 21.52 -1.88
N TYR A 693 5.69 20.65 -2.50
CA TYR A 693 5.99 20.68 -3.94
C TYR A 693 5.68 19.33 -4.62
N ALA A 694 5.24 19.37 -5.87
CA ALA A 694 5.02 18.15 -6.65
C ALA A 694 6.35 17.58 -7.12
N GLY A 695 6.51 16.26 -7.06
CA GLY A 695 7.76 15.57 -7.39
C GLY A 695 8.72 15.42 -6.21
N GLY A 696 8.22 15.33 -4.99
CA GLY A 696 9.05 15.18 -3.78
C GLY A 696 9.80 13.85 -3.73
N THR A 697 11.10 13.90 -3.45
CA THR A 697 11.93 12.71 -3.19
C THR A 697 11.98 12.36 -1.70
N ILE A 698 11.76 13.34 -0.84
CA ILE A 698 11.76 13.26 0.63
C ILE A 698 10.80 14.30 1.21
N CYS A 699 10.21 13.99 2.36
CA CYS A 699 9.36 14.93 3.11
C CYS A 699 10.20 15.80 4.05
N LYS A 700 9.70 17.01 4.34
CA LYS A 700 10.32 17.97 5.25
C LYS A 700 9.74 17.82 6.66
N GLU A 701 10.54 17.98 7.70
CA GLU A 701 10.07 18.00 9.09
C GLU A 701 9.09 19.15 9.35
N CYS A 702 8.06 18.90 10.15
CA CYS A 702 7.06 19.90 10.51
C CYS A 702 7.69 21.01 11.40
N PRO A 703 7.46 22.31 11.13
CA PRO A 703 8.01 23.37 11.96
C PRO A 703 7.36 23.40 13.35
N GLN A 704 8.13 23.73 14.39
CA GLN A 704 7.64 23.82 15.77
C GLN A 704 6.37 24.68 15.88
N GLY A 705 5.39 24.21 16.66
CA GLY A 705 4.09 24.89 16.82
C GLY A 705 3.06 24.58 15.72
N ASN A 706 3.38 23.75 14.72
CA ASN A 706 2.43 23.25 13.72
C ASN A 706 2.18 21.74 13.87
N ASN A 707 1.05 21.29 13.34
CA ASN A 707 0.69 19.88 13.20
C ASN A 707 0.76 19.46 11.73
N CYS A 708 1.45 18.36 11.45
CA CYS A 708 1.56 17.74 10.13
C CYS A 708 1.10 16.28 10.19
N PRO A 709 -0.22 16.01 10.10
CA PRO A 709 -0.72 14.63 9.97
C PRO A 709 -0.27 13.99 8.66
N THR A 710 -0.33 12.65 8.58
CA THR A 710 0.09 11.88 7.39
C THR A 710 -0.52 12.43 6.10
N GLY A 711 0.30 12.59 5.06
CA GLY A 711 -0.09 13.15 3.76
C GLY A 711 -0.13 14.69 3.69
N SER A 712 0.35 15.39 4.71
CA SER A 712 0.30 16.86 4.77
C SER A 712 1.05 17.55 3.63
N ARG A 713 0.36 18.50 2.99
CA ARG A 713 0.92 19.37 1.94
C ARG A 713 1.74 20.51 2.52
N ASP A 714 1.20 21.18 3.51
CA ASP A 714 1.74 22.36 4.15
C ASP A 714 1.48 22.22 5.67
N PRO A 715 2.32 22.81 6.55
CA PRO A 715 2.14 22.71 8.00
C PRO A 715 0.87 23.44 8.45
N VAL A 716 0.04 22.78 9.27
CA VAL A 716 -1.22 23.34 9.78
C VAL A 716 -0.98 23.94 11.16
N ASN A 717 -1.41 25.18 11.37
CA ASN A 717 -1.12 25.92 12.60
C ASN A 717 -1.94 25.37 13.77
N THR A 718 -1.30 24.98 14.88
CA THR A 718 -1.95 24.19 15.94
C THR A 718 -3.09 24.95 16.64
N ILE A 719 -3.05 26.28 16.59
CA ILE A 719 -4.07 27.20 17.15
C ILE A 719 -5.43 27.04 16.45
N GLU A 720 -5.46 26.61 15.17
CA GLU A 720 -6.71 26.38 14.43
C GLU A 720 -7.33 25.00 14.70
N LYS A 721 -6.57 24.06 15.30
CA LYS A 721 -6.98 22.66 15.47
C LYS A 721 -7.50 22.28 16.86
N THR A 722 -7.87 23.25 17.70
CA THR A 722 -8.71 23.01 18.88
C THR A 722 -10.16 22.77 18.48
N ALA A 723 -10.41 21.65 17.79
CA ALA A 723 -11.75 21.16 17.48
C ALA A 723 -12.37 20.54 18.74
N THR A 724 -12.76 21.39 19.69
CA THR A 724 -13.72 21.00 20.72
C THR A 724 -15.02 20.59 20.04
N THR A 725 -15.68 19.54 20.57
CA THR A 725 -17.03 19.15 20.18
C THR A 725 -17.96 20.36 20.34
N TYR A 726 -18.31 21.01 19.24
CA TYR A 726 -19.22 22.14 19.24
C TYR A 726 -20.60 21.67 18.79
N SER A 727 -21.59 21.98 19.62
CA SER A 727 -23.00 21.70 19.39
C SER A 727 -23.71 23.04 19.25
N ILE A 728 -24.09 23.38 18.02
CA ILE A 728 -24.92 24.56 17.75
C ILE A 728 -26.35 24.13 18.04
N GLN A 729 -26.82 24.47 19.24
CA GLN A 729 -28.22 24.30 19.62
C GLN A 729 -28.98 25.63 19.48
N PRO A 730 -30.28 25.58 19.14
CA PRO A 730 -31.14 26.75 19.15
C PRO A 730 -31.10 27.49 20.49
N ASN A 731 -30.83 28.80 20.42
CA ASN A 731 -30.79 29.67 21.60
C ASN A 731 -32.11 29.60 22.39
N LEU A 732 -32.01 29.69 23.71
CA LEU A 732 -33.16 29.94 24.57
C LEU A 732 -33.78 31.29 24.18
N TYR A 733 -35.12 31.36 24.10
CA TYR A 733 -35.80 32.62 23.86
C TYR A 733 -35.57 33.57 25.04
N GLN A 734 -34.69 34.56 24.82
CA GLN A 734 -34.52 35.67 25.75
C GLN A 734 -35.62 36.70 25.47
N GLY A 735 -36.45 36.96 26.48
CA GLY A 735 -37.38 38.08 26.43
C GLY A 735 -36.60 39.40 26.35
N VAL A 736 -37.15 40.39 25.65
CA VAL A 736 -36.52 41.71 25.55
C VAL A 736 -36.45 42.33 26.95
N ASN A 737 -35.24 42.55 27.47
CA ASN A 737 -35.07 43.39 28.65
C ASN A 737 -35.23 44.85 28.22
N LEU A 738 -36.23 45.52 28.80
CA LEU A 738 -36.61 46.90 28.49
C LEU A 738 -36.25 47.88 29.62
N ASP A 739 -35.60 47.43 30.69
CA ASP A 739 -35.43 48.21 31.93
C ASP A 739 -34.73 49.57 31.68
N SER A 740 -33.70 49.60 30.83
CA SER A 740 -32.97 50.83 30.47
C SER A 740 -33.78 51.78 29.60
N GLU A 741 -34.47 51.26 28.58
CA GLU A 741 -35.28 52.05 27.66
C GLU A 741 -36.54 52.61 28.35
N LEU A 742 -37.14 51.81 29.23
CA LEU A 742 -38.28 52.21 30.04
C LEU A 742 -37.89 53.33 31.02
N ALA A 743 -36.72 53.22 31.66
CA ALA A 743 -36.18 54.29 32.49
C ALA A 743 -35.92 55.57 31.68
N LEU A 744 -35.34 55.48 30.48
CA LEU A 744 -35.12 56.63 29.59
C LEU A 744 -36.44 57.35 29.25
N ILE A 745 -37.48 56.60 28.86
CA ILE A 745 -38.81 57.14 28.56
C ILE A 745 -39.42 57.84 29.78
N GLN A 746 -39.26 57.25 30.97
CA GLN A 746 -39.75 57.84 32.23
C GLN A 746 -39.00 59.12 32.61
N TYR A 747 -37.67 59.16 32.48
CA TYR A 747 -36.87 60.37 32.74
C TYR A 747 -37.16 61.49 31.74
N LEU A 748 -37.25 61.20 30.44
CA LEU A 748 -37.59 62.20 29.42
C LEU A 748 -39.01 62.74 29.63
N GLY A 749 -39.97 61.86 29.97
CA GLY A 749 -41.33 62.26 30.33
C GLY A 749 -41.40 63.15 31.57
N ALA A 750 -40.67 62.81 32.63
CA ALA A 750 -40.54 63.64 33.83
C ALA A 750 -39.88 65.00 33.53
N LEU A 751 -38.88 65.04 32.66
CA LEU A 751 -38.21 66.27 32.25
C LEU A 751 -39.14 67.19 31.44
N ILE A 752 -39.83 66.64 30.43
CA ILE A 752 -40.78 67.39 29.58
C ILE A 752 -41.92 67.97 30.43
N THR A 753 -42.49 67.16 31.34
CA THR A 753 -43.57 67.61 32.22
C THR A 753 -43.09 68.66 33.22
N GLY A 754 -41.87 68.53 33.76
CA GLY A 754 -41.24 69.56 34.61
C GLY A 754 -40.99 70.88 33.86
N ILE A 755 -40.45 70.82 32.64
CA ILE A 755 -40.24 72.00 31.78
C ILE A 755 -41.58 72.67 31.44
N SER A 756 -42.61 71.88 31.09
CA SER A 756 -43.97 72.41 30.88
C SER A 756 -44.52 73.09 32.13
N LEU A 757 -44.36 72.51 33.32
CA LEU A 757 -44.79 73.10 34.59
C LEU A 757 -44.12 74.46 34.83
N ILE A 758 -42.79 74.54 34.66
CA ILE A 758 -42.00 75.76 34.83
C ILE A 758 -42.43 76.83 33.82
N LEU A 759 -42.57 76.47 32.54
CA LEU A 759 -42.92 77.40 31.48
C LEU A 759 -44.35 77.96 31.65
N VAL A 760 -45.29 77.15 32.11
CA VAL A 760 -46.67 77.60 32.38
C VAL A 760 -46.77 78.46 33.65
N LEU A 761 -45.94 78.20 34.67
CA LEU A 761 -45.86 79.02 35.89
C LEU A 761 -45.13 80.36 35.65
N ALA A 762 -44.11 80.40 34.79
CA ALA A 762 -43.34 81.59 34.48
C ALA A 762 -44.10 82.63 33.62
N ILE A 763 -45.10 82.20 32.83
CA ILE A 763 -45.85 83.09 31.92
C ILE A 763 -47.22 83.43 32.54
N PRO A 764 -47.47 84.69 32.98
CA PRO A 764 -48.69 85.04 33.71
C PRO A 764 -50.00 84.72 32.96
N LYS A 765 -50.03 84.97 31.63
CA LYS A 765 -51.18 84.66 30.76
C LYS A 765 -51.51 83.16 30.71
N LEU A 766 -50.49 82.30 30.85
CA LEU A 766 -50.63 80.84 30.82
C LEU A 766 -51.06 80.30 32.20
N SER A 767 -50.53 80.90 33.28
CA SER A 767 -50.92 80.63 34.67
C SER A 767 -52.42 80.83 34.95
N ASP A 768 -53.05 81.83 34.34
CA ASP A 768 -54.52 82.02 34.46
C ASP A 768 -55.33 81.13 33.52
N LEU A 769 -54.73 80.58 32.46
CA LEU A 769 -55.35 79.53 31.63
C LEU A 769 -55.44 78.21 32.39
N ILE A 770 -54.42 77.88 33.19
CA ILE A 770 -54.36 76.68 34.04
C ILE A 770 -55.55 76.60 35.02
N LYS A 771 -56.05 77.73 35.55
CA LYS A 771 -57.26 77.76 36.38
C LYS A 771 -58.46 77.09 35.72
N LYS A 772 -58.58 77.12 34.38
CA LYS A 772 -59.70 76.48 33.68
C LYS A 772 -59.54 74.96 33.57
N PHE A 773 -58.30 74.46 33.63
CA PHE A 773 -57.92 73.06 33.48
C PHE A 773 -57.84 72.26 34.79
N ASP A 774 -58.42 72.80 35.86
CA ASP A 774 -58.57 72.11 37.13
C ASP A 774 -59.56 70.94 37.03
N LEU A 775 -59.02 69.71 37.13
CA LEU A 775 -59.74 68.44 37.20
C LEU A 775 -60.13 68.07 38.64
N TYR A 776 -59.58 68.77 39.64
CA TYR A 776 -59.71 68.46 41.07
C TYR A 776 -60.63 69.44 41.82
N SER A 777 -61.48 70.20 41.11
CA SER A 777 -62.28 71.28 41.68
C SER A 777 -63.25 70.85 42.80
N THR A 778 -63.56 69.56 42.91
CA THR A 778 -64.37 68.97 43.99
C THR A 778 -63.57 68.43 45.18
N GLN A 779 -62.24 68.35 45.07
CA GLN A 779 -61.33 67.78 46.08
C GLN A 779 -60.52 68.83 46.86
N HIS A 780 -60.80 70.12 46.63
CA HIS A 780 -60.28 71.21 47.44
C HIS A 780 -60.80 71.16 48.89
N SER A 781 -59.95 71.54 49.84
CA SER A 781 -60.38 71.72 51.24
C SER A 781 -61.22 72.98 51.40
N TYR A 782 -62.43 72.83 51.94
CA TYR A 782 -63.32 73.92 52.36
C TYR A 782 -63.31 74.04 53.90
N ASP A 783 -63.67 75.20 54.46
CA ASP A 783 -63.77 75.39 55.90
C ASP A 783 -65.09 74.86 56.46
N GLU A 784 -65.07 74.22 57.63
CA GLU A 784 -66.28 73.70 58.28
C GLU A 784 -67.19 74.85 58.70
N GLY A 785 -68.33 75.00 58.01
CA GLY A 785 -69.34 76.03 58.24
C GLY A 785 -69.66 76.88 57.01
N ASP A 786 -68.81 76.89 55.98
CA ASP A 786 -69.06 77.61 54.72
C ASP A 786 -69.79 76.76 53.68
N TYR A 787 -70.52 77.42 52.78
CA TYR A 787 -71.22 76.76 51.67
C TYR A 787 -70.21 76.29 50.60
N ILE A 788 -70.33 75.03 50.16
CA ILE A 788 -69.43 74.44 49.16
C ILE A 788 -69.61 75.13 47.81
N LYS A 789 -68.73 76.09 47.51
CA LYS A 789 -68.67 76.78 46.22
C LYS A 789 -67.55 76.16 45.39
N ILE A 790 -67.91 75.38 44.37
CA ILE A 790 -66.95 74.73 43.48
C ILE A 790 -66.24 75.79 42.63
N GLU A 791 -65.07 76.23 43.10
CA GLU A 791 -64.19 77.17 42.40
C GLU A 791 -62.91 76.47 41.97
N LYS A 792 -62.51 76.69 40.71
CA LYS A 792 -61.27 76.13 40.16
C LYS A 792 -60.05 76.95 40.59
N LYS A 793 -59.05 76.31 41.18
CA LYS A 793 -57.86 76.99 41.74
C LYS A 793 -56.63 76.85 40.83
N LYS A 794 -55.66 77.77 40.99
CA LYS A 794 -54.35 77.63 40.31
C LYS A 794 -53.65 76.33 40.72
N ILE A 795 -53.75 75.94 41.99
CA ILE A 795 -53.12 74.75 42.54
C ILE A 795 -53.73 73.48 41.91
N GLY A 796 -55.06 73.35 41.89
CA GLY A 796 -55.75 72.22 41.26
C GLY A 796 -55.39 72.06 39.78
N GLY A 797 -55.31 73.16 39.02
CA GLY A 797 -54.85 73.14 37.62
C GLY A 797 -53.37 72.74 37.44
N VAL A 798 -52.46 73.10 38.37
CA VAL A 798 -51.05 72.66 38.36
C VAL A 798 -50.95 71.15 38.61
N PHE A 799 -51.66 70.63 39.61
CA PHE A 799 -51.73 69.18 39.86
C PHE A 799 -52.45 68.41 38.74
N SER A 800 -53.38 69.04 38.04
CA SER A 800 -54.01 68.49 36.83
C SER A 800 -53.01 68.32 35.68
N LEU A 801 -52.07 69.26 35.50
CA LEU A 801 -51.00 69.12 34.50
C LEU A 801 -50.00 68.00 34.88
N ILE A 802 -49.66 67.89 36.17
CA ILE A 802 -48.84 66.78 36.70
C ILE A 802 -49.52 65.43 36.47
N PHE A 803 -50.82 65.34 36.72
CA PHE A 803 -51.62 64.14 36.47
C PHE A 803 -51.62 63.74 34.98
N VAL A 804 -51.91 64.67 34.06
CA VAL A 804 -51.91 64.40 32.62
C VAL A 804 -50.52 63.96 32.14
N GLY A 805 -49.47 64.62 32.62
CA GLY A 805 -48.09 64.27 32.34
C GLY A 805 -47.71 62.86 32.79
N ALA A 806 -47.93 62.55 34.07
CA ALA A 806 -47.63 61.24 34.64
C ALA A 806 -48.50 60.12 34.04
N SER A 807 -49.77 60.38 33.73
CA SER A 807 -50.66 59.44 33.04
C SER A 807 -50.14 59.08 31.65
N PHE A 808 -49.66 60.06 30.88
CA PHE A 808 -49.09 59.83 29.56
C PHE A 808 -47.84 58.94 29.63
N VAL A 809 -46.92 59.24 30.56
CA VAL A 809 -45.67 58.48 30.75
C VAL A 809 -45.94 57.03 31.18
N LEU A 810 -46.87 56.81 32.12
CA LEU A 810 -47.25 55.46 32.55
C LEU A 810 -47.98 54.69 31.45
N THR A 811 -48.87 55.33 30.70
CA THR A 811 -49.58 54.68 29.58
C THR A 811 -48.61 54.28 28.46
N ALA A 812 -47.66 55.16 28.10
CA ALA A 812 -46.60 54.84 27.15
C ALA A 812 -45.71 53.69 27.64
N SER A 813 -45.34 53.70 28.93
CA SER A 813 -44.56 52.61 29.56
C SER A 813 -45.25 51.26 29.44
N VAL A 814 -46.55 51.19 29.77
CA VAL A 814 -47.36 49.96 29.67
C VAL A 814 -47.51 49.49 28.22
N LEU A 815 -47.70 50.41 27.27
CA LEU A 815 -47.77 50.07 25.83
C LEU A 815 -46.46 49.49 25.29
N VAL A 816 -45.30 50.03 25.68
CA VAL A 816 -43.98 49.50 25.28
C VAL A 816 -43.79 48.07 25.81
N ILE A 817 -44.09 47.84 27.09
CA ILE A 817 -44.04 46.50 27.70
C ILE A 817 -44.98 45.53 26.97
N PHE A 818 -46.19 45.97 26.60
CA PHE A 818 -47.14 45.12 25.89
C PHE A 818 -46.73 44.80 24.45
N ILE A 819 -46.12 45.73 23.71
CA ILE A 819 -45.74 45.47 22.32
C ILE A 819 -44.44 44.63 22.24
N TRP A 820 -43.48 44.85 23.17
CA TRP A 820 -42.13 44.26 23.07
C TRP A 820 -41.87 43.11 24.07
N GLY A 821 -42.58 43.06 25.21
CA GLY A 821 -42.40 42.07 26.29
C GLY A 821 -43.50 41.00 26.42
N ASN A 822 -44.57 41.08 25.64
CA ASN A 822 -45.77 40.24 25.74
C ASN A 822 -45.66 38.88 25.01
N ILE A 823 -44.50 38.24 25.07
CA ILE A 823 -44.28 36.89 24.52
C ILE A 823 -43.68 36.01 25.61
N SER A 824 -44.23 34.82 25.79
CA SER A 824 -43.68 33.74 26.62
C SER A 824 -43.48 32.48 25.78
N GLU A 825 -42.40 31.77 26.07
CA GLU A 825 -42.07 30.47 25.48
C GLU A 825 -42.10 29.40 26.58
N SER A 826 -42.81 28.30 26.34
CA SER A 826 -42.79 27.11 27.19
C SER A 826 -42.17 25.95 26.43
N LYS A 827 -41.21 25.24 27.05
CA LYS A 827 -40.61 24.01 26.51
C LYS A 827 -40.94 22.81 27.40
N SER A 828 -41.28 21.67 26.80
CA SER A 828 -41.58 20.43 27.53
C SER A 828 -41.15 19.22 26.71
N LEU A 829 -40.63 18.19 27.37
CA LEU A 829 -40.43 16.88 26.74
C LEU A 829 -41.71 16.06 26.86
N ILE A 830 -42.19 15.52 25.75
CA ILE A 830 -43.44 14.76 25.65
C ILE A 830 -43.14 13.40 24.98
N PRO A 831 -43.74 12.28 25.43
CA PRO A 831 -43.63 11.00 24.73
C PRO A 831 -43.98 11.11 23.24
N LEU A 832 -43.14 10.53 22.38
CA LEU A 832 -43.25 10.66 20.91
C LEU A 832 -44.63 10.24 20.39
N VAL A 833 -45.23 9.19 20.98
CA VAL A 833 -46.56 8.67 20.62
C VAL A 833 -47.67 9.74 20.72
N ILE A 834 -47.56 10.69 21.66
CA ILE A 834 -48.52 11.79 21.81
C ILE A 834 -48.31 12.83 20.70
N LEU A 835 -47.05 13.12 20.36
CA LEU A 835 -46.71 14.04 19.29
C LEU A 835 -47.09 13.49 17.91
N GLU A 836 -46.99 12.17 17.69
CA GLU A 836 -47.41 11.49 16.46
C GLU A 836 -48.94 11.48 16.27
N SER A 837 -49.75 11.73 17.31
CA SER A 837 -51.19 11.96 17.13
C SER A 837 -51.53 13.36 16.59
N GLU A 838 -50.66 14.35 16.83
CA GLU A 838 -50.80 15.73 16.35
C GLU A 838 -50.09 15.94 14.98
N VAL A 839 -48.99 15.22 14.74
CA VAL A 839 -48.14 15.34 13.55
C VAL A 839 -48.01 13.99 12.87
N LYS A 840 -48.62 13.84 11.68
CA LYS A 840 -48.61 12.57 10.92
C LYS A 840 -47.22 12.02 10.58
N ASP A 841 -46.27 12.90 10.29
CA ASP A 841 -44.88 12.54 9.96
C ASP A 841 -43.91 13.64 10.41
N PHE A 842 -42.91 13.28 11.21
CA PHE A 842 -41.73 14.12 11.44
C PHE A 842 -40.79 14.03 10.23
N ALA A 843 -41.06 14.85 9.21
CA ALA A 843 -40.25 14.92 8.00
C ALA A 843 -39.67 16.33 7.82
N THR A 844 -38.34 16.42 7.76
CA THR A 844 -37.60 17.69 7.81
C THR A 844 -36.44 17.69 6.81
N ASN A 845 -35.73 18.81 6.66
CA ASN A 845 -34.46 18.79 5.94
C ASN A 845 -33.32 18.52 6.93
N PHE A 846 -32.40 17.65 6.52
CA PHE A 846 -31.15 17.43 7.23
C PHE A 846 -29.99 17.25 6.25
N GLU A 847 -28.82 17.68 6.68
CA GLU A 847 -27.56 17.64 5.95
C GLU A 847 -26.52 16.93 6.81
N VAL A 848 -25.78 16.01 6.21
CA VAL A 848 -24.61 15.37 6.84
C VAL A 848 -23.38 15.68 6.00
N GLU A 849 -22.46 16.48 6.54
CA GLU A 849 -21.16 16.78 5.94
C GLU A 849 -20.09 15.89 6.57
N ILE A 850 -19.45 15.05 5.76
CA ILE A 850 -18.33 14.19 6.15
C ILE A 850 -17.07 14.80 5.56
N SER A 851 -16.03 14.99 6.37
CA SER A 851 -14.73 15.52 5.96
C SER A 851 -13.63 14.50 6.23
N LEU A 852 -12.97 14.04 5.18
CA LEU A 852 -11.77 13.19 5.23
C LEU A 852 -10.53 14.07 5.10
N GLU A 853 -9.72 14.15 6.16
CA GLU A 853 -8.46 14.92 6.16
C GLU A 853 -7.37 14.23 5.34
N ASN A 854 -6.56 15.04 4.63
CA ASN A 854 -5.49 14.60 3.72
C ASN A 854 -5.89 13.41 2.82
N TYR A 855 -7.10 13.43 2.29
CA TYR A 855 -7.65 12.31 1.52
C TYR A 855 -6.78 12.02 0.30
N GLY A 856 -6.37 10.77 0.13
CA GLY A 856 -5.33 10.43 -0.84
C GLY A 856 -5.72 10.58 -2.31
N ASP A 857 -7.02 10.59 -2.64
CA ASP A 857 -7.51 10.69 -4.02
C ASP A 857 -8.28 12.00 -4.32
N ARG A 858 -8.94 12.11 -5.48
CA ARG A 858 -9.57 13.35 -5.95
C ARG A 858 -10.96 13.63 -5.37
N CYS A 859 -11.73 12.62 -4.95
CA CYS A 859 -13.06 12.75 -4.34
C CYS A 859 -14.18 13.28 -5.27
N VAL A 860 -13.88 14.26 -6.14
CA VAL A 860 -14.77 14.81 -7.17
C VAL A 860 -14.53 14.18 -8.54
N LYS A 861 -15.54 14.22 -9.42
CA LYS A 861 -15.38 13.87 -10.85
C LYS A 861 -14.46 14.87 -11.57
N SER A 862 -13.76 14.39 -12.59
CA SER A 862 -12.89 15.21 -13.45
C SER A 862 -13.62 16.34 -14.19
N ASP A 863 -14.93 16.24 -14.38
CA ASP A 863 -15.75 17.16 -15.20
C ASP A 863 -16.12 18.48 -14.49
N GLY A 864 -15.58 18.75 -13.30
CA GLY A 864 -15.67 20.06 -12.63
C GLY A 864 -17.06 20.46 -12.09
N LYS A 865 -18.00 19.53 -12.02
CA LYS A 865 -19.30 19.70 -11.33
C LYS A 865 -19.20 19.14 -9.90
N ASP A 866 -20.04 19.61 -8.97
CA ASP A 866 -20.12 19.19 -7.54
C ASP A 866 -20.48 17.69 -7.30
N ALA A 867 -20.21 16.79 -8.25
CA ALA A 867 -20.50 15.37 -8.18
C ALA A 867 -19.31 14.58 -7.60
N CYS A 868 -19.61 13.62 -6.72
CA CYS A 868 -18.64 12.64 -6.23
C CYS A 868 -18.17 11.73 -7.35
N ASN A 869 -16.95 11.22 -7.20
CA ASN A 869 -16.43 10.14 -8.01
C ASN A 869 -17.39 8.93 -7.99
N ASP A 870 -17.57 8.25 -9.13
CA ASP A 870 -18.42 7.05 -9.25
C ASP A 870 -17.93 5.86 -8.40
N LEU A 871 -16.71 5.94 -7.86
CA LEU A 871 -16.15 4.98 -6.90
C LEU A 871 -16.48 5.32 -5.43
N ILE A 872 -17.36 6.29 -5.16
CA ILE A 872 -17.87 6.59 -3.82
C ILE A 872 -19.33 6.11 -3.76
N ASP A 873 -19.55 4.97 -3.12
CA ASP A 873 -20.89 4.40 -2.91
C ASP A 873 -21.51 4.94 -1.60
N VAL A 874 -22.81 5.24 -1.63
CA VAL A 874 -23.55 5.85 -0.51
C VAL A 874 -24.89 5.16 -0.33
N ASN A 875 -24.94 4.27 0.65
CA ASN A 875 -26.14 3.53 1.03
C ASN A 875 -26.76 4.12 2.29
N SER A 876 -28.08 4.05 2.42
CA SER A 876 -28.76 4.46 3.65
C SER A 876 -29.97 3.58 3.91
N GLU A 877 -30.19 3.21 5.17
CA GLU A 877 -31.26 2.33 5.62
C GLU A 877 -32.13 3.05 6.67
N ASN A 878 -33.41 2.67 6.77
CA ASN A 878 -34.39 3.22 7.71
C ASN A 878 -34.56 4.76 7.65
N ILE A 879 -34.29 5.36 6.49
CA ILE A 879 -34.57 6.77 6.18
C ILE A 879 -35.58 6.80 5.02
N ASP A 880 -36.77 7.33 5.26
CA ASP A 880 -37.80 7.46 4.22
C ASP A 880 -37.48 8.69 3.36
N ARG A 881 -37.00 8.43 2.13
CA ARG A 881 -36.48 9.44 1.20
C ARG A 881 -37.59 10.03 0.32
N LYS A 882 -37.72 11.37 0.28
CA LYS A 882 -38.46 12.07 -0.79
C LYS A 882 -37.53 12.63 -1.86
N GLN A 883 -36.51 13.39 -1.46
CA GLN A 883 -35.43 13.84 -2.33
C GLN A 883 -34.09 13.77 -1.58
N VAL A 884 -33.08 13.20 -2.23
CA VAL A 884 -31.70 13.17 -1.74
C VAL A 884 -30.81 13.79 -2.81
N LEU A 885 -30.07 14.82 -2.43
CA LEU A 885 -29.00 15.39 -3.22
C LEU A 885 -27.68 15.12 -2.50
N MET A 886 -26.69 14.68 -3.27
CA MET A 886 -25.34 14.48 -2.76
C MET A 886 -24.42 15.49 -3.45
N LYS A 887 -23.43 16.02 -2.73
CA LYS A 887 -22.37 16.89 -3.29
C LYS A 887 -21.00 16.51 -2.75
N CYS A 888 -20.01 16.41 -3.63
CA CYS A 888 -18.60 16.31 -3.24
C CYS A 888 -17.85 17.60 -3.56
N TYR A 889 -16.86 17.92 -2.74
CA TYR A 889 -15.88 18.95 -3.02
C TYR A 889 -14.55 18.63 -2.32
N ILE A 890 -13.45 19.12 -2.88
CA ILE A 890 -12.12 18.97 -2.30
C ILE A 890 -11.56 20.36 -1.96
N SER A 891 -11.09 20.53 -0.73
CA SER A 891 -10.47 21.78 -0.29
C SER A 891 -9.04 21.94 -0.84
N PRO A 892 -8.47 23.17 -0.82
CA PRO A 892 -7.05 23.36 -1.11
C PRO A 892 -6.11 22.49 -0.25
N SER A 893 -6.51 22.24 1.00
CA SER A 893 -5.85 21.36 1.98
C SER A 893 -6.03 19.85 1.71
N ARG A 894 -6.59 19.44 0.56
CA ARG A 894 -6.86 18.04 0.22
C ARG A 894 -7.84 17.34 1.19
N THR A 895 -8.73 18.10 1.82
CA THR A 895 -9.85 17.55 2.59
C THR A 895 -10.97 17.20 1.61
N CYS A 896 -11.27 15.91 1.45
CA CYS A 896 -12.45 15.45 0.71
C CYS A 896 -13.68 15.67 1.58
N ARG A 897 -14.67 16.42 1.09
CA ARG A 897 -15.90 16.70 1.82
C ARG A 897 -17.12 16.21 1.04
N VAL A 898 -17.90 15.35 1.67
CA VAL A 898 -19.10 14.73 1.11
C VAL A 898 -20.32 15.22 1.88
N ARG A 899 -21.24 15.89 1.20
CA ARG A 899 -22.52 16.36 1.74
C ARG A 899 -23.64 15.46 1.28
N TYR A 900 -24.33 14.83 2.22
CA TYR A 900 -25.60 14.13 2.04
C TYR A 900 -26.73 15.07 2.45
N ILE A 901 -27.50 15.59 1.51
CA ILE A 901 -28.60 16.55 1.74
C ILE A 901 -29.93 15.81 1.50
N CYS A 902 -30.71 15.62 2.56
CA CYS A 902 -32.02 14.99 2.51
C CYS A 902 -33.11 16.04 2.69
N SER A 903 -33.99 16.21 1.69
CA SER A 903 -35.08 17.18 1.75
C SER A 903 -36.41 16.49 2.08
N ASN A 904 -37.11 16.99 3.11
CA ASN A 904 -38.39 16.46 3.60
C ASN A 904 -38.33 14.94 3.88
N CYS A 905 -37.32 14.50 4.62
CA CYS A 905 -37.03 13.11 4.94
C CYS A 905 -37.43 12.76 6.38
N ARG A 906 -37.94 11.55 6.60
CA ARG A 906 -38.24 11.00 7.93
C ARG A 906 -37.15 10.01 8.34
N VAL A 907 -36.59 10.18 9.53
CA VAL A 907 -35.59 9.27 10.11
C VAL A 907 -36.30 8.34 11.09
N ARG A 908 -36.14 7.02 10.94
CA ARG A 908 -36.67 6.01 11.86
C ARG A 908 -35.60 5.57 12.86
N SER A 909 -35.99 4.77 13.85
CA SER A 909 -35.04 4.12 14.77
C SER A 909 -34.01 3.27 14.01
N LYS A 910 -32.75 3.32 14.45
CA LYS A 910 -31.59 2.64 13.82
C LYS A 910 -31.44 2.97 12.32
N ALA A 911 -31.53 4.26 11.99
CA ALA A 911 -31.17 4.74 10.66
C ALA A 911 -29.66 4.75 10.47
N THR A 912 -29.21 4.37 9.27
CA THR A 912 -27.79 4.30 8.92
C THR A 912 -27.54 5.02 7.61
N ILE A 913 -26.38 5.66 7.50
CA ILE A 913 -25.82 6.19 6.25
C ILE A 913 -24.39 5.65 6.16
N SER A 914 -24.13 4.77 5.21
CA SER A 914 -22.84 4.11 5.00
C SER A 914 -22.21 4.60 3.69
N LEU A 915 -21.00 5.14 3.79
CA LEU A 915 -20.21 5.63 2.67
C LEU A 915 -18.98 4.77 2.49
N ILE A 916 -18.76 4.32 1.26
CA ILE A 916 -17.70 3.41 0.87
C ILE A 916 -16.89 4.08 -0.24
N PHE A 917 -15.67 4.49 0.09
CA PHE A 917 -14.73 5.14 -0.82
C PHE A 917 -13.81 4.09 -1.43
N GLN A 918 -13.89 3.84 -2.73
CA GLN A 918 -13.14 2.80 -3.46
C GLN A 918 -12.24 3.38 -4.57
N GLU A 919 -11.79 4.63 -4.44
CA GLU A 919 -10.79 5.23 -5.31
C GLU A 919 -9.39 4.61 -5.10
N LYS A 920 -8.41 4.96 -5.95
CA LYS A 920 -7.09 4.30 -5.96
C LYS A 920 -6.35 4.57 -4.65
N LEU A 921 -6.29 5.82 -4.22
CA LEU A 921 -5.60 6.23 -2.99
C LEU A 921 -6.61 6.60 -1.89
N SER A 922 -7.65 5.80 -1.70
CA SER A 922 -8.61 5.96 -0.59
C SER A 922 -7.97 5.65 0.77
N TYR A 923 -7.25 6.61 1.34
CA TYR A 923 -6.91 6.70 2.75
C TYR A 923 -7.23 8.10 3.29
N ALA A 924 -7.38 8.24 4.62
CA ALA A 924 -7.52 9.52 5.30
C ALA A 924 -6.67 9.57 6.59
N SER A 925 -6.19 10.76 6.95
CA SER A 925 -5.44 10.99 8.21
C SER A 925 -6.33 11.40 9.38
N GLY A 926 -7.62 11.60 9.14
CA GLY A 926 -8.61 12.05 10.10
C GLY A 926 -10.00 12.04 9.45
N ILE A 927 -11.05 11.80 10.23
CA ILE A 927 -12.43 11.78 9.74
C ILE A 927 -13.27 12.62 10.69
N SER A 928 -14.02 13.57 10.15
CA SER A 928 -15.04 14.30 10.91
C SER A 928 -16.39 14.28 10.22
N VAL A 929 -17.45 14.35 11.03
CA VAL A 929 -18.84 14.35 10.60
C VAL A 929 -19.57 15.47 11.32
N ASN A 930 -20.24 16.32 10.54
CA ASN A 930 -21.17 17.32 11.03
C ASN A 930 -22.58 16.95 10.56
N VAL A 931 -23.48 16.65 11.51
CA VAL A 931 -24.90 16.43 11.23
C VAL A 931 -25.66 17.71 11.57
N THR A 932 -26.39 18.27 10.61
CA THR A 932 -27.21 19.48 10.74
C THR A 932 -28.66 19.18 10.38
N SER A 933 -29.61 19.61 11.21
CA SER A 933 -31.04 19.54 10.92
C SER A 933 -31.73 20.88 11.15
N ASP A 934 -32.78 21.15 10.38
CA ASP A 934 -33.74 22.21 10.70
C ASP A 934 -34.39 21.92 12.06
N SER A 935 -34.42 22.91 12.96
CA SER A 935 -35.10 22.81 14.26
C SER A 935 -36.56 23.26 14.14
N SER A 936 -37.42 22.80 15.06
CA SER A 936 -38.78 23.36 15.17
C SER A 936 -38.77 24.81 15.66
N ILE A 937 -37.71 25.27 16.33
CA ILE A 937 -37.59 26.65 16.78
C ILE A 937 -37.31 27.55 15.55
N PRO A 938 -38.16 28.57 15.27
CA PRO A 938 -38.01 29.42 14.09
C PRO A 938 -36.60 30.03 13.97
N GLU A 939 -36.12 30.15 12.73
CA GLU A 939 -34.84 30.80 12.37
C GLU A 939 -33.59 30.12 12.95
N SER A 940 -33.71 28.88 13.44
CA SER A 940 -32.61 28.14 14.07
C SER A 940 -32.38 26.75 13.46
N ARG A 941 -31.15 26.25 13.60
CA ARG A 941 -30.75 24.89 13.21
C ARG A 941 -30.06 24.21 14.38
N SER A 942 -30.12 22.89 14.41
CA SER A 942 -29.34 22.06 15.33
C SER A 942 -28.21 21.40 14.55
N SER A 943 -26.95 21.60 14.97
CA SER A 943 -25.76 21.05 14.31
C SER A 943 -24.76 20.52 15.33
N VAL A 944 -24.23 19.33 15.08
CA VAL A 944 -23.27 18.65 15.97
C VAL A 944 -22.08 18.15 15.17
N TYR A 945 -20.89 18.59 15.57
CA TYR A 945 -19.61 18.16 15.01
C TYR A 945 -18.96 17.06 15.87
N SER A 946 -18.52 15.98 15.23
CA SER A 946 -17.78 14.87 15.84
C SER A 946 -16.59 14.46 14.96
N SER A 947 -15.47 14.03 15.55
CA SER A 947 -14.25 13.70 14.80
C SER A 947 -13.39 12.62 15.44
N ILE A 948 -12.68 11.85 14.61
CA ILE A 948 -11.68 10.85 14.99
C ILE A 948 -10.36 11.09 14.27
N SER A 949 -9.27 10.67 14.93
CA SER A 949 -7.93 10.53 14.36
C SER A 949 -7.46 9.10 14.54
N PRO A 950 -6.61 8.56 13.66
CA PRO A 950 -6.07 7.21 13.79
C PRO A 950 -5.04 7.15 14.94
N GLN A 951 -4.58 5.95 15.28
CA GLN A 951 -3.42 5.81 16.17
C GLN A 951 -2.15 6.43 15.55
N PRO A 952 -1.18 6.91 16.35
CA PRO A 952 0.05 7.51 15.83
C PRO A 952 0.77 6.59 14.83
N GLY A 953 1.13 7.13 13.67
CA GLY A 953 1.72 6.39 12.54
C GLY A 953 0.75 5.56 11.67
N PHE A 954 -0.54 5.49 12.02
CA PHE A 954 -1.56 4.80 11.22
C PHE A 954 -2.37 5.76 10.33
N ILE A 955 -3.02 5.22 9.31
CA ILE A 955 -4.00 5.89 8.44
C ILE A 955 -5.29 5.08 8.40
N PHE A 956 -6.43 5.76 8.24
CA PHE A 956 -7.71 5.10 8.02
C PHE A 956 -7.75 4.53 6.60
N ILE A 957 -7.67 3.20 6.50
CA ILE A 957 -7.78 2.42 5.26
C ILE A 957 -8.10 0.95 5.60
N GLY A 958 -9.07 0.39 4.90
CA GLY A 958 -9.53 -0.99 4.98
C GLY A 958 -11.06 -1.15 5.05
N PRO A 959 -11.55 -2.40 5.22
CA PRO A 959 -12.97 -2.73 5.12
C PRO A 959 -13.85 -2.19 6.25
N SER A 960 -13.36 -2.24 7.49
CA SER A 960 -14.21 -2.06 8.67
C SER A 960 -14.62 -0.59 8.83
N PRO A 961 -15.93 -0.30 8.99
CA PRO A 961 -16.43 1.08 9.05
C PRO A 961 -15.96 1.82 10.30
N ASN A 962 -15.68 3.10 10.11
CA ASN A 962 -15.58 4.07 11.20
C ASN A 962 -16.99 4.52 11.56
N ASN A 963 -17.45 4.26 12.78
CA ASN A 963 -18.85 4.50 13.15
C ASN A 963 -18.99 5.81 13.94
N PHE A 964 -19.91 6.66 13.50
CA PHE A 964 -20.31 7.88 14.21
C PHE A 964 -21.75 7.75 14.70
N TYR A 965 -22.02 8.16 15.94
CA TYR A 965 -23.31 8.02 16.58
C TYR A 965 -23.91 9.40 16.87
N PHE A 966 -25.13 9.62 16.40
CA PHE A 966 -25.90 10.84 16.69
C PHE A 966 -27.32 10.47 17.11
N THR A 967 -27.81 11.14 18.14
CA THR A 967 -29.19 11.00 18.60
C THR A 967 -30.04 12.12 18.00
N LEU A 968 -31.25 11.78 17.57
CA LEU A 968 -32.21 12.71 16.99
C LEU A 968 -33.45 12.80 17.89
N THR A 969 -33.65 13.97 18.47
CA THR A 969 -34.85 14.31 19.25
C THR A 969 -35.87 14.97 18.33
N PRO A 970 -37.02 14.32 18.04
CA PRO A 970 -38.10 14.96 17.29
C PRO A 970 -38.56 16.23 17.99
N SER A 971 -38.88 17.28 17.25
CA SER A 971 -39.28 18.56 17.85
C SER A 971 -40.45 19.19 17.10
N TYR A 972 -41.37 19.75 17.86
CA TYR A 972 -42.61 20.35 17.36
C TYR A 972 -42.81 21.71 18.03
N PHE A 973 -43.11 22.72 17.22
CA PHE A 973 -43.29 24.09 17.65
C PHE A 973 -44.68 24.59 17.24
N THR A 974 -45.35 25.29 18.15
CA THR A 974 -46.62 25.98 17.89
C THR A 974 -46.55 27.44 18.30
N SER A 975 -47.27 28.32 17.60
CA SER A 975 -47.47 29.69 18.07
C SER A 975 -48.87 30.22 17.83
N SER A 976 -49.36 30.98 18.82
CA SER A 976 -50.58 31.80 18.73
C SER A 976 -50.29 33.26 18.41
N VAL A 977 -49.04 33.62 18.12
CA VAL A 977 -48.59 34.99 17.81
C VAL A 977 -48.27 35.09 16.32
N SER A 978 -48.96 35.97 15.60
CA SER A 978 -48.88 36.12 14.13
C SER A 978 -47.49 36.47 13.57
N LYS A 979 -46.54 36.87 14.41
CA LYS A 979 -45.14 37.11 14.04
C LYS A 979 -44.37 35.81 13.70
N PHE A 980 -44.82 34.66 14.18
CA PHE A 980 -44.17 33.37 13.95
C PHE A 980 -45.08 32.42 13.13
N PRO A 981 -44.50 31.41 12.46
CA PRO A 981 -45.29 30.35 11.84
C PRO A 981 -46.19 29.65 12.87
N SER A 982 -47.38 29.23 12.45
CA SER A 982 -48.35 28.55 13.32
C SER A 982 -47.84 27.20 13.83
N GLN A 983 -47.15 26.45 12.98
CA GLN A 983 -46.58 25.14 13.24
C GLN A 983 -45.21 24.99 12.54
N LEU A 984 -44.23 24.40 13.22
CA LEU A 984 -42.96 23.96 12.64
C LEU A 984 -42.55 22.60 13.23
N ILE A 985 -41.87 21.79 12.43
CA ILE A 985 -41.31 20.49 12.80
C ILE A 985 -39.81 20.47 12.50
N GLY A 986 -39.04 19.80 13.33
CA GLY A 986 -37.58 19.74 13.24
C GLY A 986 -37.00 18.56 14.01
N TYR A 987 -35.68 18.37 13.92
CA TYR A 987 -34.95 17.52 14.87
C TYR A 987 -33.91 18.35 15.62
N HIS A 988 -33.73 18.05 16.91
CA HIS A 988 -32.51 18.41 17.63
C HIS A 988 -31.54 17.24 17.55
N VAL A 989 -30.32 17.52 17.10
CA VAL A 989 -29.23 16.58 16.98
C VAL A 989 -28.37 16.68 18.22
N ASP A 990 -27.93 15.54 18.76
CA ASP A 990 -26.94 15.45 19.84
C ASP A 990 -25.98 14.27 19.57
N SER A 991 -24.85 14.19 20.29
CA SER A 991 -23.89 13.09 20.20
C SER A 991 -23.57 12.53 21.58
N SER A 992 -24.36 11.56 22.02
CA SER A 992 -24.22 10.93 23.34
C SER A 992 -23.12 9.86 23.44
N VAL A 993 -22.65 9.34 22.30
CA VAL A 993 -21.67 8.24 22.22
C VAL A 993 -20.47 8.65 21.38
N LEU A 994 -19.26 8.38 21.87
CA LEU A 994 -18.03 8.65 21.13
C LEU A 994 -17.94 7.76 19.87
N PRO A 995 -17.46 8.30 18.73
CA PRO A 995 -17.26 7.53 17.51
C PRO A 995 -16.23 6.40 17.69
N THR A 996 -16.41 5.30 16.95
CA THR A 996 -15.49 4.14 16.98
C THR A 996 -14.66 4.06 15.70
N THR A 997 -13.35 3.82 15.88
CA THR A 997 -12.40 3.65 14.77
C THR A 997 -12.58 2.29 14.10
N GLY A 998 -12.61 2.30 12.76
CA GLY A 998 -12.69 1.11 11.92
C GLY A 998 -11.30 0.55 11.57
N SER A 999 -11.11 0.14 10.30
CA SER A 999 -9.81 -0.32 9.83
C SER A 999 -8.78 0.81 9.78
N GLN A 1000 -7.66 0.60 10.44
CA GLN A 1000 -6.46 1.45 10.36
C GLN A 1000 -5.25 0.59 10.01
N ASN A 1001 -4.35 1.10 9.19
CA ASN A 1001 -3.13 0.41 8.74
C ASN A 1001 -1.94 1.37 8.69
N LEU A 1002 -0.73 0.81 8.65
CA LEU A 1002 0.49 1.57 8.36
C LEU A 1002 0.52 2.01 6.89
N ILE A 1003 1.24 3.10 6.61
CA ILE A 1003 1.46 3.64 5.26
C ILE A 1003 1.99 2.57 4.29
N GLU A 1004 2.85 1.66 4.78
CA GLU A 1004 3.43 0.57 4.00
C GLU A 1004 2.39 -0.39 3.42
N ASN A 1005 1.20 -0.49 4.02
CA ASN A 1005 0.12 -1.36 3.54
C ASN A 1005 -0.77 -0.71 2.46
N LEU A 1006 -0.53 0.55 2.06
CA LEU A 1006 -1.27 1.27 1.00
C LEU A 1006 -1.17 0.59 -0.39
N SER A 1007 -0.17 -0.27 -0.56
CA SER A 1007 0.01 -1.11 -1.75
C SER A 1007 -0.96 -2.29 -1.81
N VAL A 1008 -1.44 -2.81 -0.68
CA VAL A 1008 -2.22 -4.07 -0.60
C VAL A 1008 -3.59 -3.92 0.06
N THR A 1009 -3.81 -2.84 0.80
CA THR A 1009 -5.12 -2.46 1.34
C THR A 1009 -5.75 -1.37 0.47
N ALA A 1010 -7.08 -1.36 0.45
CA ALA A 1010 -7.87 -0.35 -0.22
C ALA A 1010 -9.18 -0.16 0.55
N GLN A 1011 -9.97 0.83 0.10
CA GLN A 1011 -11.24 1.26 0.67
C GLN A 1011 -11.12 2.08 1.98
N ILE A 1012 -12.00 3.07 2.14
CA ILE A 1012 -12.40 3.59 3.46
C ILE A 1012 -13.90 3.35 3.59
N SER A 1013 -14.34 2.90 4.77
CA SER A 1013 -15.75 2.83 5.11
C SER A 1013 -16.06 3.77 6.29
N VAL A 1014 -17.15 4.53 6.17
CA VAL A 1014 -17.66 5.44 7.21
C VAL A 1014 -19.15 5.20 7.35
N THR A 1015 -19.60 4.88 8.56
CA THR A 1015 -21.02 4.62 8.84
C THR A 1015 -21.52 5.60 9.90
N ILE A 1016 -22.60 6.29 9.59
CA ILE A 1016 -23.27 7.24 10.49
C ILE A 1016 -24.55 6.59 10.96
N ILE A 1017 -24.71 6.47 12.27
CA ILE A 1017 -25.84 5.85 12.94
C ILE A 1017 -26.66 6.97 13.57
N LEU A 1018 -27.91 7.10 13.11
CA LEU A 1018 -28.87 8.09 13.57
C LEU A 1018 -29.94 7.38 14.42
N GLU A 1019 -29.94 7.66 15.73
CA GLU A 1019 -30.88 7.05 16.67
C GLU A 1019 -31.98 8.05 17.08
N GLN A 1020 -33.19 7.83 16.57
CA GLN A 1020 -34.37 8.58 16.98
C GLN A 1020 -34.78 8.17 18.40
N ILE A 1021 -34.87 9.14 19.33
CA ILE A 1021 -35.33 8.88 20.70
C ILE A 1021 -36.86 8.92 20.83
N LEU A 1022 -37.39 8.23 21.84
CA LEU A 1022 -38.83 8.02 22.06
C LEU A 1022 -39.56 9.19 22.77
N VAL A 1023 -38.88 10.32 22.96
CA VAL A 1023 -39.44 11.56 23.50
C VAL A 1023 -39.13 12.71 22.55
N GLY A 1024 -40.08 13.62 22.37
CA GLY A 1024 -39.90 14.80 21.53
C GLY A 1024 -40.00 16.11 22.32
N LEU A 1025 -39.35 17.14 21.81
CA LEU A 1025 -39.36 18.49 22.37
C LEU A 1025 -40.54 19.29 21.82
N TYR A 1026 -41.53 19.54 22.68
CA TYR A 1026 -42.62 20.46 22.39
C TYR A 1026 -42.25 21.88 22.85
N THR A 1027 -42.35 22.86 21.95
CA THR A 1027 -42.16 24.28 22.25
C THR A 1027 -43.41 25.05 21.84
N SER A 1028 -43.91 25.94 22.71
CA SER A 1028 -45.05 26.80 22.36
C SER A 1028 -44.77 28.25 22.71
N ARG A 1029 -45.11 29.18 21.79
CA ARG A 1029 -45.05 30.63 21.99
C ARG A 1029 -46.43 31.26 21.99
N PHE A 1030 -46.78 31.90 23.10
CA PHE A 1030 -48.07 32.55 23.31
C PHE A 1030 -47.92 33.93 23.95
N ALA A 1031 -48.97 34.76 23.83
CA ALA A 1031 -49.02 36.08 24.45
C ALA A 1031 -49.33 35.96 25.95
N LYS A 1032 -48.59 36.69 26.80
CA LYS A 1032 -48.78 36.72 28.27
C LYS A 1032 -50.06 37.44 28.68
N GLN A 1033 -50.47 38.44 27.92
CA GLN A 1033 -51.60 39.35 28.18
C GLN A 1033 -52.43 39.53 26.90
N SER A 1034 -53.75 39.55 27.08
CA SER A 1034 -54.70 39.91 26.01
C SER A 1034 -54.82 41.43 25.86
N THR A 1035 -55.30 41.89 24.70
CA THR A 1035 -55.64 43.30 24.47
C THR A 1035 -56.70 43.82 25.44
N LEU A 1036 -57.60 42.94 25.92
CA LEU A 1036 -58.61 43.28 26.93
C LEU A 1036 -57.96 43.61 28.29
N LEU A 1037 -56.95 42.82 28.71
CA LEU A 1037 -56.20 43.06 29.95
C LEU A 1037 -55.34 44.33 29.87
N LEU A 1038 -54.80 44.65 28.69
CA LEU A 1038 -54.11 45.93 28.46
C LEU A 1038 -55.05 47.12 28.66
N ILE A 1039 -56.23 47.08 28.03
CA ILE A 1039 -57.20 48.18 28.10
C ILE A 1039 -57.68 48.39 29.55
N SER A 1040 -58.05 47.32 30.26
CA SER A 1040 -58.48 47.43 31.67
C SER A 1040 -57.34 47.91 32.58
N GLY A 1041 -56.09 47.49 32.34
CA GLY A 1041 -54.91 47.96 33.05
C GLY A 1041 -54.63 49.46 32.85
N ILE A 1042 -54.76 49.98 31.63
CA ILE A 1042 -54.61 51.42 31.34
C ILE A 1042 -55.72 52.23 32.04
N PHE A 1043 -56.98 51.79 31.97
CA PHE A 1043 -58.07 52.48 32.67
C PHE A 1043 -57.87 52.46 34.20
N GLY A 1044 -57.46 51.34 34.78
CA GLY A 1044 -57.20 51.21 36.22
C GLY A 1044 -56.01 52.07 36.69
N THR A 1045 -54.92 52.11 35.93
CA THR A 1045 -53.73 52.91 36.29
C THR A 1045 -54.00 54.42 36.20
N VAL A 1046 -54.67 54.89 35.14
CA VAL A 1046 -55.02 56.32 35.00
C VAL A 1046 -56.01 56.76 36.07
N THR A 1047 -57.06 55.98 36.37
CA THR A 1047 -58.03 56.32 37.42
C THR A 1047 -57.43 56.26 38.83
N GLY A 1048 -56.57 55.27 39.11
CA GLY A 1048 -55.83 55.19 40.38
C GLY A 1048 -54.87 56.36 40.59
N LEU A 1049 -54.12 56.74 39.55
CA LEU A 1049 -53.22 57.90 39.60
C LEU A 1049 -53.99 59.20 39.86
N MET A 1050 -55.18 59.36 39.25
CA MET A 1050 -56.04 60.53 39.47
C MET A 1050 -56.39 60.68 40.96
N GLY A 1051 -56.77 59.58 41.62
CA GLY A 1051 -57.05 59.58 43.06
C GLY A 1051 -55.83 59.95 43.91
N ILE A 1052 -54.65 59.39 43.62
CA ILE A 1052 -53.41 59.65 44.39
C ILE A 1052 -52.98 61.12 44.26
N VAL A 1053 -52.96 61.66 43.04
CA VAL A 1053 -52.56 63.06 42.78
C VAL A 1053 -53.53 64.03 43.46
N GLY A 1054 -54.83 63.73 43.46
CA GLY A 1054 -55.84 64.50 44.19
C GLY A 1054 -55.64 64.52 45.71
N ILE A 1055 -55.33 63.38 46.33
CA ILE A 1055 -55.02 63.29 47.77
C ILE A 1055 -53.76 64.10 48.13
N ILE A 1056 -52.72 64.04 47.29
CA ILE A 1056 -51.48 64.82 47.47
C ILE A 1056 -51.78 66.32 47.35
N MET A 1057 -52.56 66.74 46.35
CA MET A 1057 -53.01 68.12 46.20
C MET A 1057 -53.76 68.61 47.44
N GLY A 1058 -54.70 67.83 47.98
CA GLY A 1058 -55.46 68.18 49.18
C GLY A 1058 -54.56 68.41 50.42
N LYS A 1059 -53.57 67.53 50.64
CA LYS A 1059 -52.56 67.72 51.70
C LYS A 1059 -51.66 68.95 51.46
N PHE A 1060 -51.30 69.21 50.20
CA PHE A 1060 -50.47 70.35 49.83
C PHE A 1060 -51.21 71.69 50.01
N GLU A 1061 -52.51 71.74 49.70
CA GLU A 1061 -53.38 72.89 50.00
C GLU A 1061 -53.51 73.12 51.50
N GLY A 1062 -53.72 72.07 52.30
CA GLY A 1062 -53.75 72.17 53.77
C GLY A 1062 -52.45 72.78 54.33
N PHE A 1063 -51.30 72.25 53.93
CA PHE A 1063 -50.00 72.79 54.35
C PHE A 1063 -49.78 74.25 53.94
N PHE A 1064 -50.18 74.64 52.73
CA PHE A 1064 -50.10 76.04 52.29
C PHE A 1064 -51.10 76.95 53.02
N LYS A 1065 -52.26 76.43 53.41
CA LYS A 1065 -53.27 77.15 54.21
C LYS A 1065 -52.76 77.42 55.61
N ASP A 1066 -52.23 76.40 56.30
CA ASP A 1066 -51.64 76.52 57.63
C ASP A 1066 -50.47 77.52 57.63
N LYS A 1067 -49.58 77.41 56.63
CA LYS A 1067 -48.42 78.30 56.49
C LYS A 1067 -48.80 79.73 56.11
N SER A 1068 -49.86 79.91 55.32
CA SER A 1068 -50.47 81.22 55.02
C SER A 1068 -51.05 81.88 56.28
N GLN A 1069 -51.76 81.09 57.12
CA GLN A 1069 -52.24 81.54 58.42
C GLN A 1069 -51.09 81.85 59.39
N GLU A 1070 -50.00 81.07 59.37
CA GLU A 1070 -48.81 81.35 60.19
C GLU A 1070 -48.10 82.65 59.78
N ILE A 1071 -47.99 82.92 58.48
CA ILE A 1071 -47.40 84.16 57.94
C ILE A 1071 -48.28 85.37 58.30
N THR A 1072 -49.60 85.32 58.03
CA THR A 1072 -50.50 86.42 58.41
C THR A 1072 -50.58 86.63 59.92
N ARG A 1073 -50.38 85.59 60.74
CA ARG A 1073 -50.25 85.70 62.20
C ARG A 1073 -48.92 86.36 62.60
N LYS A 1074 -47.80 86.05 61.94
CA LYS A 1074 -46.51 86.74 62.13
C LYS A 1074 -46.56 88.20 61.71
N ASP A 1075 -47.21 88.53 60.59
CA ASP A 1075 -47.35 89.90 60.12
C ASP A 1075 -48.28 90.74 61.01
N ARG A 1076 -49.41 90.17 61.49
CA ARG A 1076 -50.24 90.82 62.52
C ARG A 1076 -49.50 91.06 63.84
N VAL A 1077 -48.65 90.12 64.27
CA VAL A 1077 -47.80 90.32 65.47
C VAL A 1077 -46.77 91.44 65.25
N LYS A 1078 -46.21 91.56 64.03
CA LYS A 1078 -45.36 92.70 63.63
C LYS A 1078 -46.11 94.03 63.63
N GLU A 1079 -47.34 94.06 63.12
CA GLU A 1079 -48.19 95.26 63.09
C GLU A 1079 -48.56 95.73 64.51
N ILE A 1080 -48.90 94.79 65.40
CA ILE A 1080 -49.20 95.07 66.82
C ILE A 1080 -47.94 95.53 67.58
N ALA A 1081 -46.77 94.98 67.26
CA ALA A 1081 -45.49 95.42 67.84
C ALA A 1081 -45.13 96.86 67.43
N ASN A 1082 -45.34 97.23 66.16
CA ASN A 1082 -45.11 98.59 65.68
C ASN A 1082 -46.08 99.59 66.32
N LYS A 1083 -47.39 99.29 66.35
CA LYS A 1083 -48.40 100.14 67.01
C LYS A 1083 -48.15 100.32 68.52
N ARG A 1084 -47.52 99.36 69.18
CA ARG A 1084 -47.12 99.48 70.60
C ARG A 1084 -45.94 100.44 70.80
N ASN A 1085 -45.03 100.55 69.85
CA ASN A 1085 -43.90 101.50 69.93
C ASN A 1085 -44.37 102.94 69.66
N GLU A 1086 -45.26 103.16 68.68
CA GLU A 1086 -45.85 104.49 68.40
C GLU A 1086 -46.60 105.06 69.62
N VAL A 1087 -47.30 104.23 70.40
CA VAL A 1087 -48.02 104.65 71.61
C VAL A 1087 -47.08 104.96 72.79
N ILE A 1088 -45.85 104.40 72.81
CA ILE A 1088 -44.87 104.65 73.88
C ILE A 1088 -44.10 105.96 73.64
N GLU A 1089 -43.86 106.35 72.38
CA GLU A 1089 -43.21 107.64 72.07
C GLU A 1089 -44.13 108.86 72.31
N MET A 1090 -45.46 108.71 72.21
CA MET A 1090 -46.41 109.82 72.40
C MET A 1090 -46.73 110.20 73.87
N LEU A 1091 -46.19 109.48 74.88
CA LEU A 1091 -46.58 109.65 76.30
C LEU A 1091 -45.48 110.17 77.23
N PHE A 1092 -44.31 110.57 76.70
CA PHE A 1092 -43.16 110.99 77.53
C PHE A 1092 -42.44 112.29 77.08
N GLU A 1093 -43.18 113.29 76.60
CA GLU A 1093 -42.70 114.69 76.56
C GLU A 1093 -43.32 115.53 77.69
N ASN A 1094 -42.46 116.23 78.46
CA ASN A 1094 -42.71 117.12 79.63
C ASN A 1094 -42.92 116.42 81.00
N HIS A 1095 -41.90 115.87 81.68
CA HIS A 1095 -40.70 116.59 82.14
C HIS A 1095 -39.55 115.62 82.50
N THR A 1096 -38.32 116.06 82.25
CA THR A 1096 -37.05 115.51 82.77
C THR A 1096 -37.01 115.56 84.31
N ILE A 1097 -36.51 114.55 85.04
CA ILE A 1097 -35.09 114.33 85.42
C ILE A 1097 -34.98 112.93 86.12
N PRO A 1098 -33.83 112.21 86.12
CA PRO A 1098 -33.81 110.74 86.07
C PRO A 1098 -33.34 110.02 87.35
N VAL A 1099 -33.29 108.66 87.34
CA VAL A 1099 -32.08 107.80 87.58
C VAL A 1099 -32.39 106.28 87.82
N LYS A 1100 -31.49 105.40 87.32
CA LYS A 1100 -31.29 103.92 87.51
C LYS A 1100 -32.22 102.95 86.74
N PHE A 1101 -31.76 102.05 85.83
CA PHE A 1101 -30.75 100.94 85.87
C PHE A 1101 -31.16 99.78 86.85
N ILE A 1102 -31.25 98.48 86.49
CA ILE A 1102 -30.37 97.57 85.70
C ILE A 1102 -31.15 96.40 85.01
N LYS A 1103 -30.50 95.66 84.09
CA LYS A 1103 -30.98 94.46 83.35
C LYS A 1103 -30.05 93.24 83.51
N GLY A 1104 -30.60 92.01 83.41
CA GLY A 1104 -29.94 90.72 83.09
C GLY A 1104 -31.03 89.72 82.62
N LYS A 1105 -30.89 88.74 81.70
CA LYS A 1105 -29.78 87.86 81.28
C LYS A 1105 -29.14 87.12 82.47
N SER A 1106 -28.96 85.80 82.51
CA SER A 1106 -29.15 84.69 81.53
C SER A 1106 -29.07 83.32 82.28
N GLU A 1107 -29.08 82.09 81.74
CA GLU A 1107 -28.95 81.52 80.38
C GLU A 1107 -29.71 80.15 80.21
N THR A 1108 -29.10 79.17 79.52
CA THR A 1108 -29.51 77.79 79.10
C THR A 1108 -29.45 76.65 80.14
N LEU A 1109 -30.18 75.54 79.93
CA LEU A 1109 -29.58 74.20 79.61
C LEU A 1109 -30.60 73.14 79.09
N SER A 1110 -30.07 72.06 78.50
CA SER A 1110 -30.72 70.97 77.74
C SER A 1110 -31.57 69.99 78.57
N ILE A 1111 -32.37 69.10 77.95
CA ILE A 1111 -32.00 67.69 77.65
C ILE A 1111 -32.96 67.06 76.61
N VAL A 1112 -32.46 66.08 75.86
CA VAL A 1112 -33.17 65.26 74.85
C VAL A 1112 -33.48 63.86 75.39
N SER A 1113 -34.67 63.33 75.10
CA SER A 1113 -35.02 61.89 75.13
C SER A 1113 -36.09 61.65 74.05
N ALA A 1114 -35.89 60.83 73.00
CA ALA A 1114 -35.67 59.38 72.94
C ALA A 1114 -36.98 58.61 72.63
N GLU A 1115 -36.94 57.91 71.49
CA GLU A 1115 -37.60 56.63 71.14
C GLU A 1115 -39.13 56.44 71.11
N GLY A 1116 -39.54 55.56 70.20
CA GLY A 1116 -40.82 54.82 70.20
C GLY A 1116 -41.98 55.55 69.51
N ASN A 1117 -42.64 55.02 68.49
CA ASN A 1117 -42.97 53.61 68.32
C ASN A 1117 -43.46 53.28 66.90
N THR A 1118 -43.49 51.98 66.61
CA THR A 1118 -44.29 51.36 65.56
C THR A 1118 -45.79 51.67 65.68
N ARG A 1119 -46.47 51.72 64.54
CA ARG A 1119 -47.77 51.06 64.32
C ARG A 1119 -48.04 50.87 62.83
#